data_AF-A0AAF0R5B5-F1
#
_entry.id   AF-A0AAF0R5B5-F1
#
_cell.length_a   1.000
_cell.length_b   1.000
_cell.length_c   1.000
_cell.angle_alpha   90.00
_cell.angle_beta   90.00
_cell.angle_gamma   90.00
#
_symmetry.space_group_name_H-M   'P 1'
#
loop_
_entity.id
_entity.type
_entity.pdbx_description
1 polymer ?
#
loop_
_entity_poly.entity_id
_entity_poly.type
_entity_poly.pdbx_seq_one_letter_code
_entity_poly.pdbx_strand_id
1 'polypeptide(L)'
;MDKLKKCLLLCTFFLEFASGFYLPGSFPHKYYVGDQLSVKVNSLTSIDTELPYGYYSLPFCKPLEGVKDSAENLGELLMGDRIENSPYRFKMHVNESELFLCQTNALSVDESKVLKERIDEMYQVNLNLDNLPAIRYMNKDGFFLRWTGYPVGIKVKDVYYVFNHLKFTVLVHKYEKTNTMPGVIGAGDGVELITTDDKSVIDTPAYMVVGFEVVPCSFQHNIDLLKNLKRYDKYTAPIKCEPATVAGVIQEGKPLVYSYEVNFVESDIKWPSRWDAYLKMEGAKVHWFSILNSMMVITFLAGIVLIIFLRTIRRDLARYEELDKEAQAQINEELSGWKLVVGDVFRVPENAELLSMMVADGCRILGMAVVTILFAALGFMSPASRGTLITGMLLFYMFLGIIAGYVAVWLMKTLNAGNTNGWLSISWRVSCFGPGIAFLILTVLNFLLWGSHSTGAIPFTTYIVLLLLWFCISMPLTLIGGFIGTKAPHLEYPCRSNQIPREIPSNRFPTWVLVIGAGTLPFGTLFIELFFIMSSIWLGRVYYVFGFLLVVLILLVVVCAEVSLVLTYMHLCMEDWRWWWKSFFASGSVAIYIFFYSVNYLVFDLKSLSGPVSAVLYLGYSLLMALAVMLATVIDFPVVSLISSAQNMSTEKSPLEQTSPAVASSCRKKKSESATFLEDVKDHIDEFIHASMDEHTSCFKKTINKMFGMSKIVAERNAEAKEVESSLPLQTVVSE
;
A
#
# COMPACT_ATOMS: atom_id res chain seq x y z
N MET A 1 17.81 -4.44 -37.64
CA MET A 1 18.97 -4.52 -36.71
C MET A 1 19.49 -3.15 -36.27
N ASP A 2 19.66 -2.18 -37.17
CA ASP A 2 20.27 -0.88 -36.79
C ASP A 2 19.44 -0.01 -35.85
N LYS A 3 18.10 -0.09 -35.90
CA LYS A 3 17.23 0.59 -34.93
C LYS A 3 17.33 0.00 -33.52
N LEU A 4 17.52 -1.33 -33.42
CA LEU A 4 17.70 -2.02 -32.14
C LEU A 4 19.07 -1.69 -31.55
N LYS A 5 20.13 -1.66 -32.37
CA LYS A 5 21.48 -1.24 -31.94
C LYS A 5 21.50 0.21 -31.47
N LYS A 6 20.85 1.14 -32.18
CA LYS A 6 20.75 2.55 -31.74
C LYS A 6 19.97 2.71 -30.44
N CYS A 7 18.90 1.93 -30.25
CA CYS A 7 18.13 1.95 -29.01
C CYS A 7 18.93 1.35 -27.84
N LEU A 8 19.66 0.26 -28.08
CA LEU A 8 20.55 -0.36 -27.10
C LEU A 8 21.70 0.60 -26.70
N LEU A 9 22.28 1.30 -27.68
CA LEU A 9 23.33 2.30 -27.46
C LEU A 9 22.84 3.51 -26.66
N LEU A 10 21.61 3.94 -26.92
CA LEU A 10 20.96 5.01 -26.14
C LEU A 10 20.72 4.54 -24.70
N CYS A 11 20.23 3.31 -24.49
CA CYS A 11 20.04 2.73 -23.16
C CYS A 11 21.35 2.55 -22.40
N THR A 12 22.44 2.14 -23.07
CA THR A 12 23.77 2.04 -22.42
C THR A 12 24.35 3.42 -22.07
N PHE A 13 24.05 4.46 -22.84
CA PHE A 13 24.46 5.83 -22.51
C PHE A 13 23.71 6.40 -21.30
N PHE A 14 22.46 5.98 -21.07
CA PHE A 14 21.70 6.32 -19.85
C PHE A 14 22.18 5.54 -18.61
N LEU A 15 22.77 4.35 -18.80
CA LEU A 15 23.33 3.55 -17.70
C LEU A 15 24.63 4.15 -17.12
N GLU A 16 25.41 4.89 -17.91
CA GLU A 16 26.65 5.55 -17.44
C GLU A 16 26.38 6.75 -16.49
N PHE A 17 25.16 7.28 -16.45
CA PHE A 17 24.75 8.33 -15.51
C PHE A 17 24.11 7.81 -14.22
N ALA A 18 24.01 6.49 -14.05
CA ALA A 18 23.54 5.90 -12.81
C ALA A 18 24.73 5.78 -11.83
N SER A 19 25.05 6.86 -11.11
CA SER A 19 25.76 6.69 -9.84
C SER A 19 24.88 5.81 -8.96
N GLY A 20 25.43 4.69 -8.47
CA GLY A 20 24.70 3.73 -7.65
C GLY A 20 23.87 4.43 -6.59
N PHE A 21 22.55 4.22 -6.61
CA PHE A 21 21.66 4.79 -5.61
C PHE A 21 21.96 4.11 -4.27
N TYR A 22 22.68 4.81 -3.40
CA TYR A 22 22.89 4.37 -2.02
C TYR A 22 21.55 4.44 -1.28
N LEU A 23 21.00 3.28 -0.93
CA LEU A 23 19.86 3.18 0.01
C LEU A 23 20.40 3.48 1.42
N PRO A 24 20.09 4.62 2.04
CA PRO A 24 20.60 4.96 3.35
C PRO A 24 20.17 3.89 4.37
N GLY A 25 21.12 3.38 5.16
CA GLY A 25 20.85 2.36 6.17
C GLY A 25 20.83 0.91 5.69
N SER A 26 21.20 0.64 4.43
CA SER A 26 21.38 -0.72 3.90
C SER A 26 22.71 -1.38 4.29
N PHE A 27 23.74 -0.58 4.60
CA PHE A 27 25.06 -1.07 5.01
C PHE A 27 25.52 -0.48 6.35
N PRO A 28 26.24 -1.26 7.18
CA PRO A 28 26.76 -0.79 8.45
C PRO A 28 27.91 0.19 8.25
N HIS A 29 27.76 1.40 8.77
CA HIS A 29 28.87 2.34 8.89
C HIS A 29 29.75 1.96 10.08
N LYS A 30 31.04 1.77 9.85
CA LYS A 30 32.03 1.46 10.89
C LYS A 30 32.63 2.76 11.40
N TYR A 31 32.64 2.95 12.72
CA TYR A 31 33.28 4.09 13.36
C TYR A 31 34.40 3.61 14.27
N TYR A 32 35.56 4.25 14.20
CA TYR A 32 36.66 4.03 15.12
C TYR A 32 36.54 4.96 16.34
N VAL A 33 37.22 4.60 17.43
CA VAL A 33 37.25 5.43 18.65
C VAL A 33 37.78 6.83 18.32
N GLY A 34 37.02 7.86 18.68
CA GLY A 34 37.36 9.26 18.41
C GLY A 34 36.84 9.80 17.08
N ASP A 35 36.27 8.98 16.20
CA ASP A 35 35.62 9.46 14.97
C ASP A 35 34.49 10.43 15.29
N GLN A 36 34.35 11.47 14.46
CA GLN A 36 33.31 12.47 14.64
C GLN A 36 31.97 11.95 14.12
N LEU A 37 30.97 11.87 14.99
CA LEU A 37 29.60 11.57 14.60
C LEU A 37 28.81 12.88 14.40
N SER A 38 28.18 13.00 13.24
CA SER A 38 27.36 14.15 12.87
C SER A 38 25.92 13.92 13.29
N VAL A 39 25.47 14.63 14.32
CA VAL A 39 24.06 14.70 14.68
C VAL A 39 23.36 15.67 13.74
N LYS A 40 22.25 15.25 13.15
CA LYS A 40 21.41 16.08 12.29
C LYS A 40 20.13 16.47 13.04
N VAL A 41 19.62 17.66 12.75
CA VAL A 41 18.31 18.14 13.24
C VAL A 41 17.31 18.06 12.09
N ASN A 42 16.06 17.75 12.37
CA ASN A 42 14.97 17.82 11.40
C ASN A 42 13.94 18.89 11.84
N SER A 43 12.99 19.20 10.95
CA SER A 43 11.84 20.06 11.23
C SER A 43 11.14 19.67 12.53
N LEU A 44 10.71 20.70 13.26
CA LEU A 44 9.86 20.59 14.44
C LEU A 44 8.49 20.07 14.01
N THR A 45 8.00 19.05 14.70
CA THR A 45 6.67 18.47 14.47
C THR A 45 5.84 18.55 15.73
N SER A 46 4.55 18.80 15.58
CA SER A 46 3.60 18.79 16.69
C SER A 46 2.63 17.61 16.56
N ILE A 47 2.10 17.16 17.70
CA ILE A 47 0.98 16.21 17.75
C ILE A 47 -0.36 16.95 17.53
N ASP A 48 -0.40 18.24 17.86
CA ASP A 48 -1.59 19.08 17.88
C ASP A 48 -1.70 19.96 16.63
N THR A 49 -0.65 20.10 15.83
CA THR A 49 -0.70 20.81 14.55
C THR A 49 0.07 20.10 13.46
N GLU A 50 -0.49 20.06 12.25
CA GLU A 50 0.13 19.48 11.05
C GLU A 50 1.15 20.39 10.34
N LEU A 51 1.46 21.55 10.91
CA LEU A 51 2.40 22.49 10.32
C LEU A 51 3.81 22.23 10.84
N PRO A 52 4.75 21.68 10.05
CA PRO A 52 6.14 21.62 10.46
C PRO A 52 6.78 23.00 10.37
N TYR A 53 7.69 23.28 11.30
CA TYR A 53 8.54 24.48 11.29
C TYR A 53 10.01 24.08 11.35
N GLY A 54 10.89 24.91 10.78
CA GLY A 54 12.32 24.61 10.77
C GLY A 54 12.90 24.66 12.17
N TYR A 55 13.90 23.82 12.46
CA TYR A 55 14.54 23.81 13.77
C TYR A 55 15.04 25.21 14.17
N TYR A 56 15.77 25.89 13.28
CA TYR A 56 16.31 27.23 13.53
C TYR A 56 15.29 28.38 13.42
N SER A 57 13.98 28.12 13.29
CA SER A 57 12.95 29.15 13.44
C SER A 57 12.78 29.58 14.91
N LEU A 58 13.15 28.68 15.84
CA LEU A 58 13.25 28.98 17.26
C LEU A 58 14.66 29.47 17.62
N PRO A 59 14.83 30.18 18.75
CA PRO A 59 16.13 30.68 19.21
C PRO A 59 17.01 29.54 19.77
N PHE A 60 17.40 28.60 18.89
CA PHE A 60 18.38 27.57 19.16
C PHE A 60 19.79 27.98 18.70
N CYS A 61 20.79 27.25 19.18
CA CYS A 61 22.18 27.46 18.82
C CYS A 61 22.46 27.11 17.37
N LYS A 62 22.96 28.06 16.57
CA LYS A 62 23.41 27.81 15.20
C LYS A 62 24.86 27.29 15.16
N PRO A 63 25.20 26.38 14.21
CA PRO A 63 26.56 25.92 14.01
C PRO A 63 27.47 27.05 13.46
N LEU A 64 28.78 26.98 13.75
CA LEU A 64 29.77 27.99 13.33
C LEU A 64 29.93 28.08 11.81
N GLU A 65 29.78 26.95 11.12
CA GLU A 65 29.99 26.82 9.68
C GLU A 65 28.77 27.28 8.85
N GLY A 66 27.76 27.84 9.51
CA GLY A 66 26.46 28.14 8.92
C GLY A 66 25.54 26.91 8.87
N VAL A 67 24.25 27.19 8.73
CA VAL A 67 23.23 26.16 8.55
C VAL A 67 23.34 25.63 7.12
N LYS A 68 23.56 24.33 6.99
CA LYS A 68 23.65 23.62 5.72
C LYS A 68 22.54 22.58 5.67
N ASP A 69 21.69 22.70 4.66
CA ASP A 69 20.68 21.70 4.33
C ASP A 69 21.37 20.42 3.85
N SER A 70 20.98 19.28 4.42
CA SER A 70 21.49 17.94 4.11
C SER A 70 20.37 17.04 3.58
N ALA A 71 19.48 17.58 2.72
CA ALA A 71 18.40 16.80 2.13
C ALA A 71 18.97 15.69 1.23
N GLU A 72 18.66 14.43 1.53
CA GLU A 72 19.27 13.28 0.84
C GLU A 72 18.40 12.79 -0.33
N ASN A 73 17.07 13.01 -0.28
CA ASN A 73 16.15 12.55 -1.34
C ASN A 73 14.94 13.48 -1.59
N LEU A 74 14.32 13.33 -2.78
CA LEU A 74 13.17 14.13 -3.21
C LEU A 74 11.94 13.91 -2.31
N GLY A 75 11.72 12.69 -1.82
CA GLY A 75 10.55 12.38 -0.99
C GLY A 75 10.60 13.00 0.40
N GLU A 76 11.77 13.12 1.03
CA GLU A 76 11.98 13.88 2.28
C GLU A 76 11.58 15.35 2.08
N LEU A 77 12.01 15.93 0.96
CA LEU A 77 11.67 17.30 0.62
C LEU A 77 10.16 17.49 0.40
N LEU A 78 9.47 16.50 -0.18
CA LEU A 78 8.00 16.52 -0.35
C LEU A 78 7.23 16.30 0.96
N MET A 79 7.84 15.63 1.94
CA MET A 79 7.27 15.50 3.29
C MET A 79 7.44 16.76 4.15
N GLY A 80 8.21 17.75 3.68
CA GLY A 80 8.54 18.93 4.49
C GLY A 80 9.63 18.67 5.53
N ASP A 81 10.34 17.54 5.41
CA ASP A 81 11.51 17.25 6.23
C ASP A 81 12.66 18.15 5.76
N ARG A 82 13.21 18.91 6.70
CA ARG A 82 14.35 19.78 6.46
C ARG A 82 15.48 19.36 7.39
N ILE A 83 16.26 18.39 6.91
CA ILE A 83 17.39 17.86 7.66
C ILE A 83 18.56 18.84 7.53
N GLU A 84 18.96 19.44 8.65
CA GLU A 84 20.02 20.43 8.73
C GLU A 84 21.14 19.93 9.66
N ASN A 85 22.36 20.45 9.47
CA ASN A 85 23.46 20.19 10.39
C ASN A 85 23.16 20.76 11.78
N SER A 86 23.50 20.02 12.84
CA SER A 86 23.34 20.48 14.22
C SER A 86 24.67 21.00 14.79
N PRO A 87 24.65 21.81 15.87
CA PRO A 87 25.85 22.23 16.58
C PRO A 87 26.40 21.14 17.53
N TYR A 88 25.74 19.99 17.70
CA TYR A 88 26.19 18.91 18.58
C TYR A 88 27.33 18.13 17.92
N ARG A 89 28.41 17.90 18.67
CA ARG A 89 29.59 17.16 18.18
C ARG A 89 29.83 15.98 19.10
N PHE A 90 29.67 14.77 18.56
CA PHE A 90 29.95 13.56 19.31
C PHE A 90 31.25 12.96 18.80
N LYS A 91 32.08 12.46 19.72
CA LYS A 91 33.25 11.66 19.40
C LYS A 91 32.96 10.22 19.79
N MET A 92 33.13 9.30 18.85
CA MET A 92 32.75 7.91 19.04
C MET A 92 33.44 7.31 20.26
N HIS A 93 32.65 6.70 21.17
CA HIS A 93 33.12 6.04 22.39
C HIS A 93 33.90 6.96 23.36
N VAL A 94 33.64 8.27 23.35
CA VAL A 94 34.19 9.24 24.29
C VAL A 94 33.05 9.89 25.08
N ASN A 95 32.96 9.58 26.36
CA ASN A 95 31.94 10.16 27.25
C ASN A 95 32.35 11.59 27.63
N GLU A 96 31.49 12.55 27.31
CA GLU A 96 31.69 13.96 27.62
C GLU A 96 30.46 14.47 28.39
N SER A 97 30.68 15.07 29.56
CA SER A 97 29.61 15.57 30.43
C SER A 97 29.60 17.08 30.49
N GLU A 98 28.41 17.66 30.61
CA GLU A 98 28.21 19.08 30.95
C GLU A 98 28.86 20.06 29.96
N LEU A 99 28.81 19.75 28.67
CA LEU A 99 29.37 20.59 27.62
C LEU A 99 28.50 21.82 27.40
N PHE A 100 29.12 23.00 27.42
CA PHE A 100 28.47 24.25 27.07
C PHE A 100 28.32 24.37 25.54
N LEU A 101 27.11 24.61 25.04
CA LEU A 101 26.84 24.68 23.59
C LEU A 101 26.82 26.12 23.07
N CYS A 102 25.91 26.94 23.58
CA CYS A 102 25.90 28.36 23.29
C CYS A 102 24.99 29.13 24.23
N GLN A 103 25.17 30.44 24.22
CA GLN A 103 24.23 31.41 24.76
C GLN A 103 23.56 32.13 23.59
N THR A 104 22.23 32.21 23.61
CA THR A 104 21.47 32.99 22.63
C THR A 104 21.59 34.48 22.91
N ASN A 105 21.18 35.30 21.95
CA ASN A 105 20.92 36.71 22.23
C ASN A 105 19.78 36.86 23.25
N ALA A 106 19.65 38.05 23.85
CA ALA A 106 18.50 38.38 24.69
C ALA A 106 17.21 38.19 23.89
N LEU A 107 16.27 37.39 24.43
CA LEU A 107 15.04 37.07 23.72
C LEU A 107 14.23 38.33 23.44
N SER A 108 13.89 38.54 22.17
CA SER A 108 12.91 39.55 21.76
C SER A 108 11.52 39.21 22.30
N VAL A 109 10.65 40.22 22.41
CA VAL A 109 9.24 40.04 22.78
C VAL A 109 8.56 39.04 21.84
N ASP A 110 8.78 39.20 20.53
CA ASP A 110 8.20 38.32 19.51
C ASP A 110 8.74 36.89 19.60
N GLU A 111 10.06 36.71 19.77
CA GLU A 111 10.68 35.38 19.91
C GLU A 111 10.18 34.65 21.15
N SER A 112 10.00 35.37 22.27
CA SER A 112 9.47 34.80 23.50
C SER A 112 8.00 34.38 23.34
N LYS A 113 7.21 35.14 22.57
CA LYS A 113 5.82 34.84 22.27
C LYS A 113 5.71 33.59 21.39
N VAL A 114 6.46 33.55 20.29
CA VAL A 114 6.52 32.38 19.40
C VAL A 114 6.97 31.14 20.17
N LEU A 115 7.98 31.24 21.03
CA LEU A 115 8.44 30.11 21.84
C LEU A 115 7.35 29.60 22.80
N LYS A 116 6.60 30.50 23.45
CA LYS A 116 5.47 30.14 24.33
C LYS A 116 4.35 29.46 23.53
N GLU A 117 3.98 30.01 22.37
CA GLU A 117 2.98 29.44 21.46
C GLU A 117 3.39 28.03 21.02
N ARG A 118 4.65 27.80 20.61
CA ARG A 118 5.14 26.47 20.22
C ARG A 118 5.17 25.45 21.38
N ILE A 119 5.31 25.92 22.62
CA ILE A 119 5.20 25.06 23.80
C ILE A 119 3.74 24.68 24.05
N ASP A 120 2.81 25.63 23.92
CA ASP A 120 1.38 25.37 24.06
C ASP A 120 0.87 24.41 22.96
N GLU A 121 1.40 24.54 21.74
CA GLU A 121 1.13 23.65 20.61
C GLU A 121 1.94 22.33 20.65
N MET A 122 2.63 22.01 21.76
CA MET A 122 3.29 20.71 21.96
C MET A 122 4.32 20.31 20.89
N TYR A 123 5.06 21.28 20.33
CA TYR A 123 6.11 21.00 19.34
C TYR A 123 7.25 20.16 19.92
N GLN A 124 7.72 19.21 19.10
CA GLN A 124 8.81 18.30 19.39
C GLN A 124 9.97 18.53 18.42
N VAL A 125 11.17 18.49 18.98
CA VAL A 125 12.43 18.51 18.27
C VAL A 125 12.79 17.10 17.85
N ASN A 126 13.01 16.91 16.55
CA ASN A 126 13.45 15.65 15.97
C ASN A 126 14.95 15.71 15.68
N LEU A 127 15.69 14.76 16.26
CA LEU A 127 17.12 14.59 16.05
C LEU A 127 17.39 13.25 15.37
N ASN A 128 18.42 13.19 14.54
CA ASN A 128 18.80 12.00 13.80
C ASN A 128 20.33 11.77 13.92
N LEU A 129 20.72 10.52 14.19
CA LEU A 129 22.11 10.07 14.26
C LEU A 129 22.25 8.74 13.52
N ASP A 130 23.11 8.67 12.50
CA ASP A 130 23.29 7.47 11.65
C ASP A 130 21.95 6.88 11.14
N ASN A 131 21.06 7.76 10.69
CA ASN A 131 19.69 7.46 10.26
C ASN A 131 18.74 6.96 11.35
N LEU A 132 19.15 6.92 12.63
CA LEU A 132 18.28 6.60 13.75
C LEU A 132 17.70 7.88 14.39
N PRO A 133 16.36 7.98 14.54
CA PRO A 133 15.76 9.08 15.27
C PRO A 133 16.10 8.97 16.76
N ALA A 134 16.22 10.11 17.43
CA ALA A 134 16.34 10.14 18.90
C ALA A 134 15.03 9.64 19.53
N ILE A 135 15.13 8.76 20.52
CA ILE A 135 13.99 8.30 21.31
C ILE A 135 14.10 8.77 22.76
N ARG A 136 12.94 9.02 23.38
CA ARG A 136 12.82 9.25 24.82
C ARG A 136 11.86 8.25 25.43
N TYR A 137 12.19 7.85 26.65
CA TYR A 137 11.33 7.00 27.47
C TYR A 137 10.69 7.86 28.56
N MET A 138 9.37 7.80 28.66
CA MET A 138 8.64 8.36 29.80
C MET A 138 7.99 7.23 30.59
N ASN A 139 8.24 7.17 31.89
CA ASN A 139 7.53 6.28 32.79
C ASN A 139 6.27 7.00 33.28
N LYS A 140 5.10 6.46 32.95
CA LYS A 140 3.81 6.94 33.45
C LYS A 140 3.07 5.75 34.06
N ASP A 141 2.86 5.79 35.36
CA ASP A 141 2.09 4.79 36.12
C ASP A 141 2.54 3.32 35.91
N GLY A 142 3.85 3.09 35.77
CA GLY A 142 4.43 1.75 35.59
C GLY A 142 4.50 1.27 34.14
N PHE A 143 4.03 2.06 33.18
CA PHE A 143 4.19 1.81 31.75
C PHE A 143 5.25 2.75 31.15
N PHE A 144 6.19 2.19 30.39
CA PHE A 144 7.18 2.95 29.63
C PHE A 144 6.60 3.34 28.26
N LEU A 145 6.29 4.62 28.08
CA LEU A 145 5.83 5.16 26.81
C LEU A 145 7.03 5.71 26.02
N ARG A 146 7.22 5.20 24.80
CA ARG A 146 8.29 5.63 23.89
C ARG A 146 7.79 6.76 23.00
N TRP A 147 8.58 7.82 22.89
CA TRP A 147 8.35 8.93 21.96
C TRP A 147 9.60 9.18 21.10
N THR A 148 9.40 9.63 19.88
CA THR A 148 10.47 10.14 19.02
C THR A 148 10.70 11.61 19.30
N GLY A 149 11.94 12.04 19.39
CA GLY A 149 12.30 13.43 19.70
C GLY A 149 12.00 13.83 21.15
N TYR A 150 12.08 15.13 21.41
CA TYR A 150 11.80 15.71 22.72
C TYR A 150 11.01 17.02 22.59
N PRO A 151 10.11 17.36 23.54
CA PRO A 151 9.33 18.59 23.47
C PRO A 151 10.24 19.81 23.64
N VAL A 152 9.89 20.93 23.03
CA VAL A 152 10.64 22.20 23.17
C VAL A 152 10.64 22.68 24.63
N GLY A 153 9.52 22.53 25.32
CA GLY A 153 9.32 23.00 26.69
C GLY A 153 8.05 22.43 27.32
N ILE A 154 7.71 22.95 28.49
CA ILE A 154 6.49 22.58 29.22
C ILE A 154 5.92 23.79 29.97
N LYS A 155 4.60 23.87 30.05
CA LYS A 155 3.87 24.86 30.85
C LYS A 155 3.43 24.24 32.18
N VAL A 156 3.85 24.82 33.30
CA VAL A 156 3.48 24.37 34.65
C VAL A 156 2.96 25.58 35.44
N LYS A 157 1.71 25.51 35.91
CA LYS A 157 1.06 26.58 36.70
C LYS A 157 1.20 27.98 36.06
N ASP A 158 0.91 28.07 34.76
CA ASP A 158 1.03 29.27 33.91
C ASP A 158 2.44 29.84 33.71
N VAL A 159 3.48 29.16 34.16
CA VAL A 159 4.87 29.51 33.85
C VAL A 159 5.41 28.57 32.78
N TYR A 160 6.09 29.15 31.78
CA TYR A 160 6.68 28.42 30.67
C TYR A 160 8.16 28.10 30.95
N TYR A 161 8.51 26.83 30.77
CA TYR A 161 9.86 26.32 30.96
C TYR A 161 10.38 25.73 29.66
N VAL A 162 11.66 25.94 29.35
CA VAL A 162 12.33 25.36 28.17
C VAL A 162 13.24 24.20 28.58
N PHE A 163 13.36 23.20 27.71
CA PHE A 163 14.35 22.15 27.84
C PHE A 163 15.64 22.58 27.15
N ASN A 164 16.63 22.95 27.95
CA ASN A 164 17.88 23.54 27.47
C ASN A 164 19.13 22.69 27.76
N HIS A 165 19.01 21.68 28.63
CA HIS A 165 20.05 20.69 28.86
C HIS A 165 19.62 19.34 28.30
N LEU A 166 20.43 18.74 27.42
CA LEU A 166 20.12 17.45 26.81
C LEU A 166 21.15 16.39 27.21
N LYS A 167 20.67 15.27 27.75
CA LYS A 167 21.48 14.08 28.00
C LYS A 167 21.26 13.08 26.88
N PHE A 168 22.30 12.83 26.09
CA PHE A 168 22.30 11.85 25.02
C PHE A 168 22.90 10.54 25.49
N THR A 169 22.24 9.43 25.17
CA THR A 169 22.81 8.09 25.32
C THR A 169 22.88 7.42 23.96
N VAL A 170 24.08 7.12 23.50
CA VAL A 170 24.31 6.44 22.22
C VAL A 170 24.63 4.97 22.53
N LEU A 171 23.77 4.08 22.06
CA LEU A 171 24.00 2.64 22.17
C LEU A 171 24.91 2.20 21.03
N VAL A 172 26.03 1.57 21.38
CA VAL A 172 27.03 1.11 20.43
C VAL A 172 27.21 -0.40 20.52
N HIS A 173 27.45 -1.03 19.38
CA HIS A 173 27.77 -2.45 19.29
C HIS A 173 29.16 -2.61 18.71
N LYS A 174 29.98 -3.47 19.31
CA LYS A 174 31.32 -3.77 18.82
C LYS A 174 31.23 -4.50 17.49
N TYR A 175 32.02 -4.08 16.51
CA TYR A 175 32.07 -4.75 15.22
C TYR A 175 32.86 -6.06 15.34
N GLU A 176 32.16 -7.20 15.33
CA GLU A 176 32.78 -8.51 15.25
C GLU A 176 33.08 -8.86 13.78
N LYS A 177 34.37 -9.02 13.43
CA LYS A 177 34.78 -9.65 12.17
C LYS A 177 34.42 -11.13 12.24
N THR A 178 33.24 -11.50 11.76
CA THR A 178 32.90 -12.90 11.56
C THR A 178 33.63 -13.41 10.32
N ASN A 179 34.63 -14.28 10.52
CA ASN A 179 35.34 -15.00 9.44
C ASN A 179 34.46 -16.03 8.69
N THR A 180 33.14 -16.00 8.88
CA THR A 180 32.19 -16.93 8.29
C THR A 180 30.84 -16.24 8.11
N MET A 181 30.69 -15.47 7.03
CA MET A 181 29.50 -15.52 6.18
C MET A 181 29.90 -15.14 4.74
N PRO A 182 29.50 -15.92 3.72
CA PRO A 182 29.64 -15.48 2.34
C PRO A 182 28.79 -14.23 2.17
N GLY A 183 29.41 -13.15 1.69
CA GLY A 183 28.69 -11.95 1.32
C GLY A 183 27.52 -12.32 0.41
N VAL A 184 26.33 -11.84 0.78
CA VAL A 184 25.26 -11.67 -0.20
C VAL A 184 25.83 -10.72 -1.26
N ILE A 185 26.15 -11.29 -2.41
CA ILE A 185 26.70 -10.58 -3.57
C ILE A 185 25.61 -9.62 -4.06
N GLY A 186 25.69 -8.37 -3.63
CA GLY A 186 24.98 -7.24 -4.22
C GLY A 186 25.99 -6.44 -5.05
N ALA A 187 25.81 -6.43 -6.37
CA ALA A 187 26.65 -5.66 -7.28
C ALA A 187 26.37 -4.15 -7.13
N GLY A 188 27.42 -3.35 -6.92
CA GLY A 188 27.31 -1.89 -6.91
C GLY A 188 28.39 -1.19 -6.09
N ASP A 189 29.59 -1.12 -6.67
CA ASP A 189 30.72 -0.21 -6.46
C ASP A 189 31.21 0.16 -5.04
N GLY A 190 32.52 -0.06 -4.83
CA GLY A 190 33.22 0.15 -3.56
C GLY A 190 34.02 -1.06 -3.08
N VAL A 191 34.69 -1.78 -3.99
CA VAL A 191 35.81 -2.65 -3.60
C VAL A 191 36.94 -1.73 -3.14
N GLU A 192 36.98 -1.41 -1.85
CA GLU A 192 38.28 -1.17 -1.23
C GLU A 192 39.04 -2.49 -1.35
N LEU A 193 39.94 -2.53 -2.33
CA LEU A 193 40.97 -3.56 -2.42
C LEU A 193 41.67 -3.59 -1.06
N ILE A 194 41.37 -4.62 -0.28
CA ILE A 194 42.23 -5.04 0.80
C ILE A 194 43.50 -5.53 0.12
N THR A 195 44.50 -4.67 0.00
CA THR A 195 45.88 -5.11 -0.22
C THR A 195 46.23 -6.01 0.95
N THR A 196 46.33 -7.31 0.69
CA THR A 196 46.88 -8.30 1.60
C THR A 196 48.39 -8.10 1.70
N ASP A 197 48.80 -7.01 2.33
CA ASP A 197 50.10 -6.87 2.99
C ASP A 197 50.14 -5.50 3.67
N ASP A 198 49.74 -5.47 4.94
CA ASP A 198 50.49 -4.71 5.94
C ASP A 198 50.10 -5.16 7.35
N LYS A 199 50.97 -5.96 7.95
CA LYS A 199 50.95 -6.34 9.36
C LYS A 199 51.38 -5.14 10.22
N SER A 200 50.57 -4.08 10.29
CA SER A 200 50.74 -3.03 11.31
C SER A 200 49.53 -2.11 11.51
N VAL A 201 48.30 -2.53 11.21
CA VAL A 201 47.12 -1.75 11.62
C VAL A 201 46.77 -2.14 13.04
N ILE A 202 47.02 -1.21 13.97
CA ILE A 202 46.57 -1.26 15.37
C ILE A 202 45.12 -1.73 15.37
N ASP A 203 44.83 -2.80 16.12
CA ASP A 203 43.52 -3.41 16.28
C ASP A 203 42.60 -2.46 17.08
N THR A 204 42.27 -1.30 16.51
CA THR A 204 41.34 -0.36 17.11
C THR A 204 39.95 -0.96 16.99
N PRO A 205 39.22 -1.13 18.11
CA PRO A 205 37.88 -1.68 18.06
C PRO A 205 36.99 -0.72 17.25
N ALA A 206 36.45 -1.21 16.14
CA ALA A 206 35.42 -0.51 15.39
C ALA A 206 34.06 -0.75 16.06
N TYR A 207 33.24 0.27 16.09
CA TYR A 207 31.91 0.26 16.69
C TYR A 207 30.86 0.69 15.67
N MET A 208 29.63 0.22 15.87
CA MET A 208 28.46 0.60 15.09
C MET A 208 27.41 1.22 16.01
N VAL A 209 26.69 2.23 15.53
CA VAL A 209 25.58 2.83 16.28
C VAL A 209 24.32 1.97 16.12
N VAL A 210 23.75 1.55 17.25
CA VAL A 210 22.59 0.65 17.31
C VAL A 210 21.38 1.24 18.04
N GLY A 211 21.54 2.40 18.68
CA GLY A 211 20.43 3.11 19.31
C GLY A 211 20.83 4.52 19.70
N PHE A 212 19.83 5.40 19.76
CA PHE A 212 20.02 6.80 20.07
C PHE A 212 18.90 7.32 20.98
N GLU A 213 19.25 7.62 22.23
CA GLU A 213 18.32 8.05 23.26
C GLU A 213 18.61 9.49 23.71
N VAL A 214 17.55 10.22 24.06
CA VAL A 214 17.64 11.59 24.57
C VAL A 214 16.76 11.76 25.82
N VAL A 215 17.35 12.38 26.85
CA VAL A 215 16.65 12.79 28.06
C VAL A 215 16.74 14.32 28.18
N PRO A 216 15.61 15.04 27.98
CA PRO A 216 15.58 16.49 28.09
C PRO A 216 15.45 16.94 29.55
N CYS A 217 16.21 17.96 29.94
CA CYS A 217 16.17 18.58 31.26
C CYS A 217 16.10 20.10 31.16
N SER A 218 15.37 20.71 32.10
CA SER A 218 15.21 22.15 32.19
C SER A 218 16.06 22.67 33.35
N PHE A 219 17.16 23.35 33.04
CA PHE A 219 18.15 23.80 34.02
C PHE A 219 18.41 25.31 33.92
N GLN A 220 18.40 26.02 35.04
CA GLN A 220 18.73 27.44 35.07
C GLN A 220 20.25 27.64 35.18
N HIS A 221 20.90 28.01 34.07
CA HIS A 221 22.33 28.30 34.06
C HIS A 221 22.63 29.67 34.69
N ASN A 222 23.74 29.76 35.43
CA ASN A 222 24.24 31.02 35.95
C ASN A 222 25.05 31.77 34.90
N ILE A 223 24.62 32.98 34.54
CA ILE A 223 25.19 33.84 33.49
C ILE A 223 26.62 34.29 33.85
N ASP A 224 26.94 34.48 35.12
CA ASP A 224 28.27 34.95 35.53
C ASP A 224 29.37 33.91 35.35
N LEU A 225 29.00 32.62 35.41
CA LEU A 225 29.92 31.51 35.16
C LEU A 225 30.21 31.33 33.65
N LEU A 226 29.42 31.94 32.77
CA LEU A 226 29.48 31.73 31.31
C LEU A 226 30.38 32.73 30.57
N LYS A 227 30.75 33.85 31.20
CA LYS A 227 31.52 34.94 30.56
C LYS A 227 32.87 34.52 29.98
N ASN A 228 33.48 33.45 30.51
CA ASN A 228 34.79 32.95 30.10
C ASN A 228 34.76 31.56 29.41
N LEU A 229 33.59 30.94 29.26
CA LEU A 229 33.49 29.62 28.61
C LEU A 229 33.41 29.77 27.09
N LYS A 230 34.24 29.00 26.37
CA LYS A 230 34.09 28.80 24.94
C LYS A 230 33.13 27.63 24.69
N ARG A 231 32.58 27.58 23.48
CA ARG A 231 31.73 26.47 23.04
C ARG A 231 32.49 25.14 23.16
N TYR A 232 31.82 24.12 23.69
CA TYR A 232 32.31 22.78 24.02
C TYR A 232 33.24 22.70 25.24
N ASP A 233 33.41 23.79 25.99
CA ASP A 233 34.07 23.71 27.29
C ASP A 233 33.15 23.07 28.33
N LYS A 234 33.76 22.40 29.32
CA LYS A 234 33.03 21.78 30.42
C LYS A 234 32.47 22.84 31.37
N TYR A 235 31.18 22.77 31.69
CA TYR A 235 30.53 23.64 32.65
C TYR A 235 31.05 23.35 34.07
N THR A 236 31.35 24.39 34.83
CA THR A 236 32.08 24.29 36.11
C THR A 236 31.23 23.76 37.27
N ALA A 237 29.89 23.77 37.13
CA ALA A 237 28.96 23.33 38.17
C ALA A 237 28.23 22.05 37.75
N PRO A 238 28.05 21.07 38.67
CA PRO A 238 27.41 19.81 38.33
C PRO A 238 25.92 20.00 37.99
N ILE A 239 25.49 19.54 36.81
CA ILE A 239 24.10 19.65 36.36
C ILE A 239 23.35 18.39 36.75
N LYS A 240 22.45 18.48 37.74
CA LYS A 240 21.53 17.38 38.06
C LYS A 240 20.34 17.41 37.12
N CYS A 241 20.39 16.56 36.10
CA CYS A 241 19.34 16.38 35.12
C CYS A 241 18.28 15.41 35.67
N GLU A 242 17.22 15.94 36.28
CA GLU A 242 16.07 15.15 36.74
C GLU A 242 14.82 15.53 35.91
N PRO A 243 14.26 14.61 35.11
CA PRO A 243 13.20 14.91 34.14
C PRO A 243 11.92 15.52 34.73
N ALA A 244 11.67 15.29 36.03
CA ALA A 244 10.50 15.80 36.74
C ALA A 244 10.66 17.24 37.24
N THR A 245 11.88 17.77 37.25
CA THR A 245 12.19 19.11 37.77
C THR A 245 12.33 20.11 36.63
N VAL A 246 11.71 21.28 36.79
CA VAL A 246 11.75 22.37 35.81
C VAL A 246 12.32 23.64 36.43
N ALA A 247 13.38 24.18 35.85
CA ALA A 247 14.07 25.37 36.38
C ALA A 247 14.34 26.46 35.32
N GLY A 248 14.41 26.13 34.04
CA GLY A 248 14.72 27.07 32.96
C GLY A 248 13.50 27.89 32.51
N VAL A 249 13.18 28.97 33.23
CA VAL A 249 12.03 29.84 32.95
C VAL A 249 12.28 30.73 31.73
N ILE A 250 11.27 30.84 30.86
CA ILE A 250 11.30 31.76 29.71
C ILE A 250 10.92 33.16 30.18
N GLN A 251 11.86 34.11 30.09
CA GLN A 251 11.65 35.52 30.44
C GLN A 251 12.11 36.44 29.30
N GLU A 252 11.34 37.50 29.08
CA GLU A 252 11.65 38.54 28.09
C GLU A 252 12.97 39.24 28.42
N GLY A 253 13.80 39.50 27.40
CA GLY A 253 15.09 40.18 27.57
C GLY A 253 16.19 39.35 28.24
N LYS A 254 15.93 38.11 28.67
CA LYS A 254 16.97 37.19 29.17
C LYS A 254 17.42 36.23 28.06
N PRO A 255 18.73 35.94 27.96
CA PRO A 255 19.24 34.96 27.02
C PRO A 255 19.02 33.53 27.52
N LEU A 256 18.82 32.59 26.60
CA LEU A 256 18.79 31.16 26.86
C LEU A 256 20.19 30.58 26.72
N VAL A 257 20.51 29.63 27.59
CA VAL A 257 21.81 28.94 27.62
C VAL A 257 21.53 27.47 27.41
N TYR A 258 22.18 26.89 26.40
CA TYR A 258 22.07 25.47 26.07
C TYR A 258 23.35 24.72 26.43
N SER A 259 23.17 23.51 26.95
CA SER A 259 24.25 22.59 27.28
C SER A 259 23.82 21.15 26.98
N TYR A 260 24.78 20.24 26.90
CA TYR A 260 24.48 18.83 26.65
C TYR A 260 25.53 17.92 27.26
N GLU A 261 25.19 16.65 27.38
CA GLU A 261 26.12 15.57 27.74
C GLU A 261 25.89 14.36 26.85
N VAL A 262 26.93 13.55 26.67
CA VAL A 262 26.92 12.38 25.80
C VAL A 262 27.52 11.21 26.55
N ASN A 263 26.77 10.11 26.61
CA ASN A 263 27.20 8.85 27.18
C ASN A 263 27.10 7.74 26.14
N PHE A 264 28.16 6.96 25.97
CA PHE A 264 28.18 5.77 25.13
C PHE A 264 27.99 4.53 26.00
N VAL A 265 27.04 3.68 25.62
CA VAL A 265 26.74 2.42 26.32
C VAL A 265 26.84 1.28 25.33
N GLU A 266 27.64 0.27 25.65
CA GLU A 266 27.73 -0.94 24.84
C GLU A 266 26.47 -1.78 25.00
N SER A 267 25.92 -2.25 23.87
CA SER A 267 24.68 -3.04 23.82
C SER A 267 24.86 -4.30 22.98
N ASP A 268 24.19 -5.38 23.37
CA ASP A 268 24.21 -6.67 22.67
C ASP A 268 23.32 -6.70 21.40
N ILE A 269 22.64 -5.59 21.10
CA ILE A 269 21.81 -5.46 19.90
C ILE A 269 22.70 -5.49 18.65
N LYS A 270 22.47 -6.47 17.79
CA LYS A 270 23.17 -6.57 16.50
C LYS A 270 22.68 -5.46 15.56
N TRP A 271 23.56 -5.01 14.66
CA TRP A 271 23.24 -3.95 13.70
C TRP A 271 21.97 -4.21 12.86
N PRO A 272 21.69 -5.42 12.34
CA PRO A 272 20.45 -5.68 11.58
C PRO A 272 19.17 -5.49 12.40
N SER A 273 19.22 -5.79 13.70
CA SER A 273 18.07 -5.68 14.64
C SER A 273 17.94 -4.29 15.28
N ARG A 274 18.80 -3.32 14.93
CA ARG A 274 18.81 -1.99 15.57
C ARG A 274 17.48 -1.24 15.45
N TRP A 275 16.75 -1.52 14.38
CA TRP A 275 15.45 -0.91 14.10
C TRP A 275 14.28 -1.55 14.85
N ASP A 276 14.43 -2.77 15.39
CA ASP A 276 13.33 -3.48 16.07
C ASP A 276 12.82 -2.69 17.29
N ALA A 277 13.73 -2.03 18.00
CA ALA A 277 13.42 -1.15 19.12
C ALA A 277 12.62 0.10 18.72
N TYR A 278 12.61 0.48 17.43
CA TYR A 278 11.87 1.63 16.90
C TYR A 278 10.56 1.23 16.20
N LEU A 279 10.48 -0.01 15.70
CA LEU A 279 9.40 -0.49 14.83
C LEU A 279 8.35 -1.35 15.55
N LYS A 280 8.58 -1.72 16.81
CA LYS A 280 7.62 -2.51 17.59
C LYS A 280 6.30 -1.74 17.80
N MET A 281 5.25 -2.17 17.11
CA MET A 281 3.85 -1.76 17.34
C MET A 281 3.13 -2.81 18.17
N GLU A 282 2.40 -2.35 19.19
CA GLU A 282 1.43 -3.18 19.91
C GLU A 282 0.15 -3.28 19.07
N GLY A 283 -0.43 -4.48 18.94
CA GLY A 283 -1.72 -4.64 18.24
C GLY A 283 -1.80 -5.66 17.12
N ALA A 284 -0.80 -6.54 16.93
CA ALA A 284 -0.85 -7.61 15.92
C ALA A 284 -2.16 -8.43 15.93
N LYS A 285 -2.77 -8.62 17.11
CA LYS A 285 -4.06 -9.31 17.27
C LYS A 285 -5.21 -8.59 16.53
N VAL A 286 -5.19 -7.26 16.48
CA VAL A 286 -6.23 -6.46 15.84
C VAL A 286 -6.15 -6.59 14.31
N HIS A 287 -4.94 -6.65 13.74
CA HIS A 287 -4.74 -6.91 12.31
C HIS A 287 -5.28 -8.28 11.89
N TRP A 288 -5.02 -9.33 12.69
CA TRP A 288 -5.59 -10.66 12.43
C TRP A 288 -7.13 -10.67 12.50
N PHE A 289 -7.71 -9.91 13.42
CA PHE A 289 -9.16 -9.74 13.51
C PHE A 289 -9.74 -9.08 12.25
N SER A 290 -9.07 -8.06 11.71
CA SER A 290 -9.44 -7.41 10.45
C SER A 290 -9.47 -8.39 9.28
N ILE A 291 -8.42 -9.20 9.13
CA ILE A 291 -8.31 -10.18 8.05
C ILE A 291 -9.42 -11.24 8.14
N LEU A 292 -9.72 -11.74 9.33
CA LEU A 292 -10.81 -12.70 9.55
C LEU A 292 -12.17 -12.12 9.17
N ASN A 293 -12.44 -10.88 9.56
CA ASN A 293 -13.68 -10.18 9.20
C ASN A 293 -13.82 -10.02 7.67
N SER A 294 -12.74 -9.61 7.00
CA SER A 294 -12.73 -9.45 5.54
C SER A 294 -12.91 -10.78 4.80
N MET A 295 -12.32 -11.89 5.28
CA MET A 295 -12.56 -13.22 4.71
C MET A 295 -14.03 -13.68 4.84
N MET A 296 -14.71 -13.30 5.93
CA MET A 296 -16.14 -13.59 6.11
C MET A 296 -17.00 -12.85 5.08
N VAL A 297 -16.67 -11.58 4.78
CA VAL A 297 -17.39 -10.79 3.76
C VAL A 297 -17.20 -11.38 2.36
N ILE A 298 -15.97 -11.77 2.01
CA ILE A 298 -15.66 -12.38 0.71
C ILE A 298 -16.39 -13.72 0.54
N THR A 299 -16.33 -14.60 1.55
CA THR A 299 -17.02 -15.90 1.46
C THR A 299 -18.53 -15.75 1.33
N PHE A 300 -19.12 -14.75 1.98
CA PHE A 300 -20.53 -14.41 1.81
C PHE A 300 -20.86 -13.91 0.40
N LEU A 301 -20.07 -12.96 -0.12
CA LEU A 301 -20.25 -12.41 -1.48
C LEU A 301 -20.01 -13.47 -2.56
N ALA A 302 -18.94 -14.24 -2.47
CA ALA A 302 -18.68 -15.40 -3.32
C ALA A 302 -19.84 -16.41 -3.29
N GLY A 303 -20.46 -16.62 -2.12
CA GLY A 303 -21.68 -17.41 -1.97
C GLY A 303 -22.86 -16.86 -2.79
N ILE A 304 -23.08 -15.54 -2.76
CA ILE A 304 -24.10 -14.88 -3.59
C ILE A 304 -23.79 -15.05 -5.08
N VAL A 305 -22.55 -14.82 -5.50
CA VAL A 305 -22.13 -14.99 -6.90
C VAL A 305 -22.33 -16.43 -7.35
N LEU A 306 -21.95 -17.41 -6.52
CA LEU A 306 -22.16 -18.83 -6.78
C LEU A 306 -23.65 -19.17 -6.92
N ILE A 307 -24.52 -18.60 -6.07
CA ILE A 307 -25.98 -18.77 -6.19
C ILE A 307 -26.50 -18.17 -7.50
N ILE A 308 -26.06 -16.96 -7.86
CA ILE A 308 -26.42 -16.32 -9.13
C ILE A 308 -26.00 -17.21 -10.31
N PHE A 309 -24.79 -17.73 -10.28
CA PHE A 309 -24.24 -18.62 -11.31
C PHE A 309 -25.01 -19.93 -11.40
N LEU A 310 -25.20 -20.63 -10.27
CA LEU A 310 -25.95 -21.90 -10.20
C LEU A 310 -27.41 -21.71 -10.62
N ARG A 311 -28.05 -20.60 -10.24
CA ARG A 311 -29.42 -20.28 -10.66
C ARG A 311 -29.49 -20.02 -12.16
N THR A 312 -28.50 -19.31 -12.72
CA THR A 312 -28.42 -19.05 -14.16
C THR A 312 -28.23 -20.35 -14.94
N ILE A 313 -27.28 -21.20 -14.52
CA ILE A 313 -27.01 -22.50 -15.13
C ILE A 313 -28.22 -23.42 -15.03
N ARG A 314 -28.82 -23.59 -13.84
CA ARG A 314 -30.01 -24.46 -13.67
C ARG A 314 -31.16 -24.01 -14.55
N ARG A 315 -31.39 -22.70 -14.65
CA ARG A 315 -32.45 -22.15 -15.52
C ARG A 315 -32.16 -22.37 -16.99
N ASP A 316 -30.91 -22.23 -17.42
CA ASP A 316 -30.55 -22.49 -18.81
C ASP A 316 -30.57 -24.00 -19.13
N LEU A 317 -30.15 -24.89 -18.23
CA LEU A 317 -30.24 -26.35 -18.37
C LEU A 317 -31.69 -26.86 -18.44
N ALA A 318 -32.57 -26.40 -17.54
CA ALA A 318 -33.99 -26.76 -17.56
C ALA A 318 -34.65 -26.38 -18.89
N ARG A 319 -34.24 -25.25 -19.49
CA ARG A 319 -34.70 -24.80 -20.80
C ARG A 319 -34.19 -25.68 -21.95
N TYR A 320 -33.02 -26.31 -21.83
CA TYR A 320 -32.53 -27.28 -22.82
C TYR A 320 -33.25 -28.63 -22.73
N GLU A 321 -33.75 -29.03 -21.56
CA GLU A 321 -34.59 -30.23 -21.42
C GLU A 321 -36.03 -30.02 -21.94
N GLU A 322 -36.58 -28.81 -21.83
CA GLU A 322 -37.89 -28.46 -22.41
C GLU A 322 -37.86 -28.28 -23.94
N LEU A 323 -36.68 -28.22 -24.57
CA LEU A 323 -36.51 -28.10 -26.02
C LEU A 323 -36.89 -29.37 -26.82
N ASP A 324 -37.34 -30.44 -26.15
CA ASP A 324 -37.78 -31.70 -26.80
C ASP A 324 -39.31 -31.90 -26.77
N LYS A 325 -40.10 -30.93 -26.24
CA LYS A 325 -41.57 -30.99 -26.26
C LYS A 325 -42.19 -29.62 -26.52
N GLU A 326 -42.48 -29.35 -27.80
CA GLU A 326 -43.54 -28.48 -28.30
C GLU A 326 -43.72 -27.10 -27.60
N ALA A 327 -43.10 -26.04 -28.13
CA ALA A 327 -43.78 -24.73 -28.38
C ALA A 327 -42.79 -23.65 -28.82
N GLN A 328 -42.63 -23.47 -30.14
CA GLN A 328 -41.98 -22.29 -30.72
C GLN A 328 -42.88 -21.02 -30.65
N ALA A 329 -44.04 -21.05 -29.99
CA ALA A 329 -45.04 -19.97 -30.02
C ALA A 329 -45.25 -19.23 -28.67
N GLN A 330 -44.68 -19.71 -27.56
CA GLN A 330 -44.74 -19.05 -26.24
C GLN A 330 -43.37 -18.47 -25.83
N ILE A 331 -42.47 -18.30 -26.80
CA ILE A 331 -41.05 -17.99 -26.57
C ILE A 331 -40.80 -16.48 -26.36
N ASN A 332 -41.69 -15.59 -26.82
CA ASN A 332 -41.47 -14.16 -26.71
C ASN A 332 -41.95 -13.54 -25.38
N GLU A 333 -42.77 -14.23 -24.59
CA GLU A 333 -43.39 -13.66 -23.38
C GLU A 333 -42.56 -13.90 -22.09
N GLU A 334 -41.57 -14.80 -22.10
CA GLU A 334 -40.70 -15.08 -20.93
C GLU A 334 -39.18 -14.97 -21.22
N LEU A 335 -38.77 -14.04 -22.09
CA LEU A 335 -37.36 -13.62 -22.13
C LEU A 335 -37.05 -12.75 -20.91
N SER A 336 -36.57 -13.39 -19.85
CA SER A 336 -36.10 -12.73 -18.63
C SER A 336 -35.05 -11.63 -18.90
N GLY A 337 -35.43 -10.39 -18.58
CA GLY A 337 -34.58 -9.24 -18.19
C GLY A 337 -33.33 -9.02 -19.02
N TRP A 338 -32.20 -9.60 -18.60
CA TRP A 338 -30.92 -9.39 -19.27
C TRP A 338 -30.88 -9.91 -20.72
N LYS A 339 -31.66 -10.96 -21.05
CA LYS A 339 -31.71 -11.53 -22.41
C LYS A 339 -32.34 -10.54 -23.42
N LEU A 340 -33.21 -9.66 -22.96
CA LEU A 340 -33.82 -8.60 -23.76
C LEU A 340 -32.87 -7.46 -24.11
N VAL A 341 -31.76 -7.37 -23.39
CA VAL A 341 -30.83 -6.25 -23.44
C VAL A 341 -29.51 -6.64 -24.12
N VAL A 342 -29.34 -7.91 -24.50
CA VAL A 342 -28.12 -8.46 -25.13
C VAL A 342 -27.63 -7.62 -26.31
N GLY A 343 -28.53 -7.06 -27.11
CA GLY A 343 -28.20 -6.19 -28.25
C GLY A 343 -27.74 -4.77 -27.89
N ASP A 344 -27.84 -4.34 -26.63
CA ASP A 344 -27.48 -3.00 -26.17
C ASP A 344 -26.42 -2.98 -25.05
N VAL A 345 -26.08 -4.14 -24.45
CA VAL A 345 -25.09 -4.25 -23.34
C VAL A 345 -23.71 -3.69 -23.72
N PHE A 346 -23.23 -3.95 -24.94
CA PHE A 346 -21.90 -3.54 -25.40
C PHE A 346 -21.90 -2.19 -26.13
N ARG A 347 -22.96 -1.40 -26.00
CA ARG A 347 -23.00 -0.05 -26.56
C ARG A 347 -21.89 0.80 -25.91
N VAL A 348 -21.27 1.64 -26.73
CA VAL A 348 -20.25 2.60 -26.28
C VAL A 348 -20.83 3.48 -25.17
N PRO A 349 -20.17 3.59 -24.01
CA PRO A 349 -20.65 4.42 -22.92
C PRO A 349 -20.59 5.91 -23.26
N GLU A 350 -21.43 6.69 -22.58
CA GLU A 350 -21.35 8.16 -22.61
C GLU A 350 -19.94 8.59 -22.19
N ASN A 351 -19.27 9.43 -22.97
CA ASN A 351 -17.88 9.86 -22.71
C ASN A 351 -16.87 8.70 -22.53
N ALA A 352 -16.81 7.77 -23.49
CA ALA A 352 -15.84 6.66 -23.51
C ALA A 352 -14.37 7.06 -23.30
N GLU A 353 -13.97 8.27 -23.74
CA GLU A 353 -12.62 8.81 -23.50
C GLU A 353 -12.34 8.99 -22.02
N LEU A 354 -13.30 9.55 -21.26
CA LEU A 354 -13.15 9.77 -19.81
C LEU A 354 -13.04 8.46 -19.05
N LEU A 355 -13.90 7.49 -19.38
CA LEU A 355 -13.86 6.16 -18.76
C LEU A 355 -12.48 5.51 -18.99
N SER A 356 -11.97 5.58 -20.21
CA SER A 356 -10.67 5.01 -20.57
C SER A 356 -9.51 5.70 -19.85
N MET A 357 -9.59 7.02 -19.65
CA MET A 357 -8.62 7.79 -18.86
C MET A 357 -8.62 7.37 -17.39
N MET A 358 -9.80 7.29 -16.77
CA MET A 358 -9.91 6.97 -15.34
C MET A 358 -9.50 5.52 -15.03
N VAL A 359 -9.87 4.56 -15.89
CA VAL A 359 -9.46 3.15 -15.72
C VAL A 359 -7.93 3.00 -15.87
N ALA A 360 -7.33 3.68 -16.84
CA ALA A 360 -5.89 3.65 -17.06
C ALA A 360 -5.09 4.24 -15.88
N ASP A 361 -5.51 5.40 -15.36
CA ASP A 361 -4.91 6.00 -14.17
C ASP A 361 -5.15 5.13 -12.92
N GLY A 362 -6.30 4.48 -12.82
CA GLY A 362 -6.55 3.45 -11.82
C GLY A 362 -5.47 2.37 -11.87
N CYS A 363 -5.31 1.68 -13.01
CA CYS A 363 -4.31 0.63 -13.22
C CYS A 363 -2.91 1.06 -12.81
N ARG A 364 -2.54 2.30 -13.14
CA ARG A 364 -1.27 2.91 -12.76
C ARG A 364 -1.12 3.04 -11.25
N ILE A 365 -2.13 3.58 -10.57
CA ILE A 365 -2.12 3.82 -9.12
C ILE A 365 -2.12 2.51 -8.33
N LEU A 366 -2.96 1.53 -8.70
CA LEU A 366 -2.94 0.22 -8.02
C LEU A 366 -1.64 -0.52 -8.29
N GLY A 367 -1.14 -0.51 -9.52
CA GLY A 367 0.15 -1.11 -9.84
C GLY A 367 1.27 -0.51 -8.99
N MET A 368 1.25 0.82 -8.81
CA MET A 368 2.21 1.52 -7.95
C MET A 368 2.04 1.09 -6.50
N ALA A 369 0.81 1.00 -5.99
CA ALA A 369 0.54 0.56 -4.62
C ALA A 369 1.03 -0.88 -4.39
N VAL A 370 0.71 -1.82 -5.29
CA VAL A 370 1.13 -3.23 -5.20
C VAL A 370 2.66 -3.34 -5.22
N VAL A 371 3.33 -2.70 -6.16
CA VAL A 371 4.80 -2.77 -6.27
C VAL A 371 5.46 -2.13 -5.05
N THR A 372 4.98 -0.97 -4.61
CA THR A 372 5.54 -0.28 -3.43
C THR A 372 5.39 -1.14 -2.17
N ILE A 373 4.19 -1.68 -1.92
CA ILE A 373 3.92 -2.51 -0.74
C ILE A 373 4.70 -3.82 -0.83
N LEU A 374 4.85 -4.43 -2.02
CA LEU A 374 5.64 -5.65 -2.20
C LEU A 374 7.12 -5.41 -1.86
N PHE A 375 7.73 -4.34 -2.37
CA PHE A 375 9.12 -4.01 -2.06
C PHE A 375 9.31 -3.61 -0.59
N ALA A 376 8.32 -2.96 0.01
CA ALA A 376 8.32 -2.67 1.44
C ALA A 376 8.19 -3.95 2.29
N ALA A 377 7.34 -4.90 1.88
CA ALA A 377 7.16 -6.19 2.56
C ALA A 377 8.39 -7.10 2.44
N LEU A 378 9.13 -7.02 1.32
CA LEU A 378 10.43 -7.70 1.15
C LEU A 378 11.57 -7.04 1.93
N GLY A 379 11.35 -5.86 2.53
CA GLY A 379 12.34 -5.15 3.32
C GLY A 379 13.33 -4.30 2.50
N PHE A 380 13.12 -4.14 1.19
CA PHE A 380 13.96 -3.28 0.35
C PHE A 380 13.73 -1.79 0.62
N MET A 381 12.53 -1.42 1.07
CA MET A 381 12.20 -0.07 1.52
C MET A 381 11.79 -0.11 2.98
N SER A 382 12.61 0.51 3.85
CA SER A 382 12.30 0.59 5.27
C SER A 382 11.20 1.63 5.54
N PRO A 383 10.16 1.31 6.34
CA PRO A 383 9.17 2.30 6.80
C PRO A 383 9.76 3.44 7.62
N ALA A 384 10.97 3.26 8.16
CA ALA A 384 11.62 4.29 8.95
C ALA A 384 12.07 5.49 8.11
N SER A 385 12.46 5.26 6.86
CA SER A 385 12.84 6.31 5.90
C SER A 385 11.63 6.69 5.04
N ARG A 386 10.69 7.43 5.64
CA ARG A 386 9.42 7.82 4.99
C ARG A 386 9.62 8.48 3.62
N GLY A 387 10.63 9.35 3.46
CA GLY A 387 10.91 10.00 2.18
C GLY A 387 11.45 9.07 1.09
N THR A 388 12.18 8.01 1.43
CA THR A 388 12.57 6.98 0.46
C THR A 388 11.34 6.25 -0.08
N LEU A 389 10.34 6.00 0.75
CA LEU A 389 9.07 5.38 0.35
C LEU A 389 8.34 6.26 -0.68
N ILE A 390 8.18 7.57 -0.42
CA ILE A 390 7.56 8.49 -1.40
C ILE A 390 8.38 8.57 -2.69
N THR A 391 9.71 8.64 -2.59
CA THR A 391 10.58 8.66 -3.78
C THR A 391 10.39 7.39 -4.61
N GLY A 392 10.33 6.22 -3.96
CA GLY A 392 10.04 4.93 -4.60
C GLY A 392 8.66 4.91 -5.25
N MET A 393 7.62 5.41 -4.57
CA MET A 393 6.27 5.54 -5.13
C MET A 393 6.27 6.41 -6.41
N LEU A 394 6.94 7.55 -6.40
CA LEU A 394 7.06 8.42 -7.59
C LEU A 394 7.76 7.73 -8.76
N LEU A 395 8.84 6.98 -8.48
CA LEU A 395 9.55 6.22 -9.50
C LEU A 395 8.68 5.11 -10.10
N PHE A 396 8.01 4.31 -9.26
CA PHE A 396 7.10 3.27 -9.74
C PHE A 396 5.91 3.85 -10.50
N TYR A 397 5.35 4.97 -10.02
CA TYR A 397 4.30 5.69 -10.70
C TYR A 397 4.71 6.12 -12.11
N MET A 398 5.95 6.57 -12.29
CA MET A 398 6.50 6.98 -13.58
C MET A 398 6.65 5.79 -14.54
N PHE A 399 7.27 4.68 -14.08
CA PHE A 399 7.48 3.49 -14.91
C PHE A 399 6.17 2.80 -15.32
N LEU A 400 5.21 2.72 -14.41
CA LEU A 400 3.88 2.16 -14.66
C LEU A 400 3.02 3.03 -15.58
N GLY A 401 3.50 4.23 -15.97
CA GLY A 401 2.91 5.03 -17.04
C GLY A 401 2.79 4.26 -18.36
N ILE A 402 3.70 3.34 -18.66
CA ILE A 402 3.62 2.48 -19.86
C ILE A 402 2.35 1.62 -19.83
N ILE A 403 2.02 1.03 -18.66
CA ILE A 403 0.82 0.21 -18.49
C ILE A 403 -0.43 1.08 -18.64
N ALA A 404 -0.44 2.27 -18.04
CA ALA A 404 -1.54 3.22 -18.15
C ALA A 404 -1.85 3.57 -19.62
N GLY A 405 -0.82 3.95 -20.38
CA GLY A 405 -0.96 4.27 -21.81
C GLY A 405 -1.46 3.09 -22.63
N TYR A 406 -0.94 1.88 -22.35
CA TYR A 406 -1.38 0.65 -22.99
C TYR A 406 -2.88 0.39 -22.74
N VAL A 407 -3.31 0.40 -21.47
CA VAL A 407 -4.69 0.13 -21.07
C VAL A 407 -5.64 1.16 -21.65
N ALA A 408 -5.28 2.45 -21.65
CA ALA A 408 -6.12 3.52 -22.20
C ALA A 408 -6.40 3.32 -23.70
N VAL A 409 -5.34 3.12 -24.49
CA VAL A 409 -5.48 2.94 -25.95
C VAL A 409 -6.15 1.61 -26.28
N TRP A 410 -5.82 0.55 -25.54
CA TRP A 410 -6.45 -0.76 -25.71
C TRP A 410 -7.96 -0.68 -25.44
N LEU A 411 -8.38 -0.11 -24.30
CA LEU A 411 -9.79 0.03 -23.95
C LEU A 411 -10.53 0.91 -24.97
N MET A 412 -9.95 2.04 -25.38
CA MET A 412 -10.52 2.89 -26.41
C MET A 412 -10.71 2.15 -27.75
N LYS A 413 -9.72 1.34 -28.13
CA LYS A 413 -9.78 0.50 -29.34
C LYS A 413 -10.89 -0.56 -29.23
N THR A 414 -11.10 -1.15 -28.05
CA THR A 414 -12.21 -2.09 -27.83
C THR A 414 -13.58 -1.41 -27.90
N LEU A 415 -13.72 -0.20 -27.35
CA LEU A 415 -14.97 0.56 -27.37
C LEU A 415 -15.31 1.05 -28.79
N ASN A 416 -14.31 1.44 -29.59
CA ASN A 416 -14.51 1.94 -30.95
C ASN A 416 -14.38 0.87 -32.05
N ALA A 417 -14.65 -0.41 -31.72
CA ALA A 417 -14.65 -1.52 -32.68
C ALA A 417 -13.37 -1.59 -33.55
N GLY A 418 -12.20 -1.44 -32.93
CA GLY A 418 -10.90 -1.58 -33.59
C GLY A 418 -10.31 -0.29 -34.15
N ASN A 419 -11.04 0.83 -34.12
CA ASN A 419 -10.52 2.12 -34.61
C ASN A 419 -9.44 2.69 -33.67
N THR A 420 -8.27 3.00 -34.24
CA THR A 420 -7.10 3.55 -33.52
C THR A 420 -6.91 5.05 -33.71
N ASN A 421 -7.80 5.72 -34.44
CA ASN A 421 -7.71 7.16 -34.67
C ASN A 421 -7.77 7.91 -33.33
N GLY A 422 -6.82 8.82 -33.09
CA GLY A 422 -6.75 9.61 -31.86
C GLY A 422 -5.99 8.94 -30.68
N TRP A 423 -5.29 7.82 -30.89
CA TRP A 423 -4.50 7.16 -29.83
C TRP A 423 -3.48 8.09 -29.14
N LEU A 424 -2.92 9.06 -29.86
CA LEU A 424 -2.00 10.05 -29.31
C LEU A 424 -2.72 11.05 -28.38
N SER A 425 -3.92 11.49 -28.78
CA SER A 425 -4.75 12.41 -27.99
C SER A 425 -5.14 11.80 -26.66
N ILE A 426 -5.61 10.54 -26.66
CA ILE A 426 -5.99 9.87 -25.41
C ILE A 426 -4.79 9.61 -24.50
N SER A 427 -3.66 9.15 -25.05
CA SER A 427 -2.45 8.89 -24.26
C SER A 427 -1.90 10.17 -23.61
N TRP A 428 -1.93 11.29 -24.34
CA TRP A 428 -1.59 12.60 -23.78
C TRP A 428 -2.53 13.00 -22.64
N ARG A 429 -3.85 12.84 -22.81
CA ARG A 429 -4.82 13.21 -21.78
C ARG A 429 -4.72 12.34 -20.53
N VAL A 430 -4.47 11.03 -20.66
CA VAL A 430 -4.19 10.13 -19.53
C VAL A 430 -2.98 10.63 -18.73
N SER A 431 -1.89 10.96 -19.42
CA SER A 431 -0.69 11.47 -18.75
C SER A 431 -0.92 12.76 -17.98
N CYS A 432 -1.93 13.55 -18.37
CA CYS A 432 -2.23 14.84 -17.77
C CYS A 432 -3.36 14.80 -16.74
N PHE A 433 -4.27 13.81 -16.80
CA PHE A 433 -5.48 13.76 -15.98
C PHE A 433 -5.16 13.54 -14.50
N GLY A 434 -4.66 12.35 -14.12
CA GLY A 434 -4.33 12.03 -12.74
C GLY A 434 -3.28 12.96 -12.13
N PRO A 435 -2.08 13.09 -12.73
CA PRO A 435 -1.05 13.99 -12.23
C PRO A 435 -1.49 15.46 -12.19
N GLY A 436 -2.32 15.92 -13.14
CA GLY A 436 -2.81 17.30 -13.16
C GLY A 436 -3.77 17.62 -12.02
N ILE A 437 -4.67 16.70 -11.68
CA ILE A 437 -5.55 16.84 -10.51
C ILE A 437 -4.70 16.87 -9.23
N ALA A 438 -3.75 15.95 -9.08
CA ALA A 438 -2.87 15.89 -7.92
C ALA A 438 -2.01 17.16 -7.78
N PHE A 439 -1.45 17.65 -8.89
CA PHE A 439 -0.65 18.87 -8.92
C PHE A 439 -1.46 20.12 -8.60
N LEU A 440 -2.71 20.20 -9.06
CA LEU A 440 -3.62 21.31 -8.73
C LEU A 440 -3.93 21.34 -7.23
N ILE A 441 -4.30 20.20 -6.65
CA ILE A 441 -4.54 20.09 -5.20
C ILE A 441 -3.28 20.46 -4.42
N LEU A 442 -2.13 19.89 -4.80
CA LEU A 442 -0.85 20.19 -4.15
C LEU A 442 -0.51 21.68 -4.21
N THR A 443 -0.74 22.33 -5.35
CA THR A 443 -0.48 23.76 -5.54
C THR A 443 -1.36 24.61 -4.62
N VAL A 444 -2.65 24.28 -4.49
CA VAL A 444 -3.59 24.97 -3.59
C VAL A 444 -3.15 24.82 -2.13
N LEU A 445 -2.80 23.60 -1.70
CA LEU A 445 -2.33 23.34 -0.33
C LEU A 445 -0.99 24.04 -0.06
N ASN A 446 -0.10 24.09 -1.05
CA ASN A 446 1.19 24.74 -0.91
C ASN A 446 1.10 26.26 -0.76
N PHE A 447 0.13 26.92 -1.40
CA PHE A 447 -0.11 28.34 -1.18
C PHE A 447 -0.51 28.64 0.28
N LEU A 448 -1.28 27.75 0.91
CA LEU A 448 -1.63 27.86 2.33
C LEU A 448 -0.39 27.66 3.22
N LEU A 449 0.45 26.68 2.90
CA LEU A 449 1.71 26.44 3.62
C LEU A 449 2.66 27.64 3.53
N TRP A 450 2.81 28.26 2.35
CA TRP A 450 3.56 29.51 2.18
C TRP A 450 2.97 30.67 2.99
N GLY A 451 1.64 30.83 3.00
CA GLY A 451 0.98 31.85 3.80
C GLY A 451 1.22 31.70 5.32
N SER A 452 1.49 30.48 5.79
CA SER A 452 1.76 30.16 7.19
C SER A 452 3.25 30.13 7.58
N HIS A 453 4.16 30.42 6.64
CA HIS A 453 5.62 30.29 6.81
C HIS A 453 6.07 28.90 7.32
N SER A 454 5.33 27.84 6.96
CA SER A 454 5.66 26.46 7.32
C SER A 454 6.82 25.91 6.47
N THR A 455 7.69 25.08 7.06
CA THR A 455 8.72 24.35 6.29
C THR A 455 8.16 23.23 5.44
N GLY A 456 6.90 22.85 5.67
CA GLY A 456 6.18 21.91 4.83
C GLY A 456 5.92 22.45 3.43
N ALA A 457 6.11 23.76 3.22
CA ALA A 457 5.94 24.34 1.91
C ALA A 457 7.05 23.94 0.95
N ILE A 458 6.64 23.33 -0.15
CA ILE A 458 7.50 22.89 -1.24
C ILE A 458 8.10 24.12 -1.92
N PRO A 459 9.45 24.22 -2.03
CA PRO A 459 10.08 25.35 -2.68
C PRO A 459 9.88 25.33 -4.19
N PHE A 460 9.95 26.49 -4.83
CA PHE A 460 9.73 26.66 -6.28
C PHE A 460 10.64 25.76 -7.14
N THR A 461 11.88 25.53 -6.70
CA THR A 461 12.82 24.63 -7.38
C THR A 461 12.28 23.21 -7.49
N THR A 462 11.65 22.69 -6.43
CA THR A 462 11.07 21.34 -6.42
C THR A 462 9.88 21.23 -7.35
N TYR A 463 9.07 22.29 -7.50
CA TYR A 463 8.01 22.34 -8.50
C TYR A 463 8.55 22.17 -9.92
N ILE A 464 9.66 22.85 -10.25
CA ILE A 464 10.31 22.69 -11.56
C ILE A 464 10.78 21.25 -11.75
N VAL A 465 11.42 20.65 -10.74
CA VAL A 465 11.88 19.25 -10.81
C VAL A 465 10.70 18.29 -11.03
N LEU A 466 9.59 18.46 -10.31
CA LEU A 466 8.37 17.65 -10.50
C LEU A 466 7.76 17.81 -11.90
N LEU A 467 7.72 19.04 -12.41
CA LEU A 467 7.23 19.32 -13.77
C LEU A 467 8.12 18.68 -14.83
N LEU A 468 9.44 18.74 -14.67
CA LEU A 468 10.39 18.07 -15.58
C LEU A 468 10.24 16.55 -15.51
N LEU A 469 10.12 15.95 -14.32
CA LEU A 469 9.86 14.51 -14.19
C LEU A 469 8.53 14.10 -14.85
N TRP A 470 7.50 14.93 -14.71
CA TRP A 470 6.18 14.69 -15.31
C TRP A 470 6.23 14.77 -16.85
N PHE A 471 6.69 15.87 -17.42
CA PHE A 471 6.65 16.08 -18.88
C PHE A 471 7.81 15.44 -19.64
N CYS A 472 9.00 15.32 -19.06
CA CYS A 472 10.17 14.76 -19.76
C CYS A 472 10.28 13.24 -19.64
N ILE A 473 9.72 12.62 -18.59
CA ILE A 473 9.85 11.17 -18.37
C ILE A 473 8.49 10.48 -18.33
N SER A 474 7.59 10.86 -17.41
CA SER A 474 6.29 10.18 -17.27
C SER A 474 5.46 10.27 -18.55
N MET A 475 5.43 11.44 -19.18
CA MET A 475 4.61 11.68 -20.37
C MET A 475 5.09 10.85 -21.58
N PRO A 476 6.38 10.86 -21.98
CA PRO A 476 6.85 9.96 -23.03
C PRO A 476 6.63 8.48 -22.74
N LEU A 477 6.81 8.02 -21.50
CA LEU A 477 6.56 6.62 -21.13
C LEU A 477 5.10 6.22 -21.37
N THR A 478 4.14 7.08 -21.01
CA THR A 478 2.71 6.82 -21.29
C THR A 478 2.42 6.77 -22.80
N LEU A 479 3.05 7.63 -23.60
CA LEU A 479 2.90 7.59 -25.06
C LEU A 479 3.44 6.30 -25.67
N ILE A 480 4.60 5.82 -25.19
CA ILE A 480 5.19 4.55 -25.61
C ILE A 480 4.22 3.40 -25.29
N GLY A 481 3.64 3.41 -24.08
CA GLY A 481 2.57 2.47 -23.70
C GLY A 481 1.38 2.50 -24.65
N GLY A 482 0.90 3.71 -24.97
CA GLY A 482 -0.20 3.90 -25.92
C GLY A 482 0.13 3.39 -27.33
N PHE A 483 1.35 3.61 -27.81
CA PHE A 483 1.81 3.08 -29.09
C PHE A 483 1.80 1.54 -29.10
N ILE A 484 2.22 0.89 -28.01
CA ILE A 484 2.12 -0.57 -27.86
C ILE A 484 0.65 -1.00 -27.89
N GLY A 485 -0.23 -0.27 -27.22
CA GLY A 485 -1.68 -0.51 -27.21
C GLY A 485 -2.33 -0.49 -28.60
N THR A 486 -1.84 0.33 -29.53
CA THR A 486 -2.37 0.34 -30.91
C THR A 486 -2.19 -1.00 -31.64
N LYS A 487 -1.09 -1.71 -31.35
CA LYS A 487 -0.73 -2.99 -31.97
C LYS A 487 -1.42 -4.18 -31.31
N ALA A 488 -1.90 -4.03 -30.08
CA ALA A 488 -2.56 -5.11 -29.35
C ALA A 488 -3.87 -5.52 -30.04
N PRO A 489 -4.23 -6.82 -30.01
CA PRO A 489 -5.54 -7.25 -30.46
C PRO A 489 -6.63 -6.62 -29.59
N HIS A 490 -7.73 -6.23 -30.22
CA HIS A 490 -8.89 -5.69 -29.51
C HIS A 490 -9.90 -6.80 -29.26
N LEU A 491 -10.66 -6.66 -28.19
CA LEU A 491 -11.73 -7.59 -27.83
C LEU A 491 -12.91 -7.40 -28.80
N GLU A 492 -13.28 -8.46 -29.51
CA GLU A 492 -14.47 -8.50 -30.36
C GLU A 492 -15.70 -8.89 -29.52
N TYR A 493 -16.75 -8.07 -29.55
CA TYR A 493 -17.97 -8.36 -28.80
C TYR A 493 -18.74 -9.53 -29.39
N PRO A 494 -19.33 -10.41 -28.55
CA PRO A 494 -20.02 -11.61 -29.02
C PRO A 494 -21.31 -11.32 -29.79
N CYS A 495 -21.88 -10.12 -29.64
CA CYS A 495 -23.08 -9.69 -30.35
C CYS A 495 -22.89 -8.28 -30.94
N ARG A 496 -23.51 -8.04 -32.09
CA ARG A 496 -23.58 -6.71 -32.70
C ARG A 496 -24.60 -5.86 -31.94
N SER A 497 -24.26 -4.60 -31.71
CA SER A 497 -25.17 -3.65 -31.07
C SER A 497 -26.32 -3.25 -31.99
N ASN A 498 -27.53 -3.11 -31.44
CA ASN A 498 -28.70 -2.60 -32.17
C ASN A 498 -28.50 -1.12 -32.56
N GLN A 499 -29.07 -0.70 -33.70
CA GLN A 499 -28.96 0.69 -34.15
C GLN A 499 -29.74 1.66 -33.24
N ILE A 500 -30.93 1.25 -32.82
CA ILE A 500 -31.81 2.05 -31.95
C ILE A 500 -31.64 1.54 -30.51
N PRO A 501 -31.30 2.42 -29.55
CA PRO A 501 -31.23 2.03 -28.15
C PRO A 501 -32.63 1.72 -27.61
N ARG A 502 -32.76 0.62 -26.88
CA ARG A 502 -33.99 0.31 -26.15
C ARG A 502 -34.23 1.32 -25.02
N GLU A 503 -35.50 1.68 -24.84
CA GLU A 503 -35.95 2.52 -23.73
C GLU A 503 -35.81 1.77 -22.39
N ILE A 504 -35.30 2.47 -21.38
CA ILE A 504 -35.08 1.92 -20.04
C ILE A 504 -36.39 2.06 -19.25
N PRO A 505 -36.92 0.98 -18.65
CA PRO A 505 -38.15 1.06 -17.87
C PRO A 505 -37.98 1.97 -16.63
N SER A 506 -39.06 2.64 -16.23
CA SER A 506 -39.05 3.48 -15.03
C SER A 506 -39.00 2.63 -13.76
N ASN A 507 -37.93 2.79 -12.99
CA ASN A 507 -37.72 2.04 -11.77
C ASN A 507 -38.33 2.74 -10.56
N ARG A 508 -38.90 1.96 -9.63
CA ARG A 508 -39.44 2.46 -8.35
C ARG A 508 -38.37 3.06 -7.44
N PHE A 509 -37.13 2.59 -7.54
CA PHE A 509 -35.99 3.09 -6.78
C PHE A 509 -34.91 3.66 -7.72
N PRO A 510 -34.26 4.78 -7.34
CA PRO A 510 -33.17 5.35 -8.13
C PRO A 510 -31.96 4.41 -8.12
N THR A 511 -31.53 3.95 -9.30
CA THR A 511 -30.41 3.02 -9.46
C THR A 511 -29.09 3.52 -8.87
N TRP A 512 -28.90 4.84 -8.76
CA TRP A 512 -27.69 5.44 -8.20
C TRP A 512 -27.57 5.30 -6.68
N VAL A 513 -28.69 5.17 -5.95
CA VAL A 513 -28.63 4.92 -4.50
C VAL A 513 -28.05 3.56 -4.19
N LEU A 514 -28.33 2.57 -5.05
CA LEU A 514 -27.73 1.23 -4.96
C LEU A 514 -26.21 1.27 -5.18
N VAL A 515 -25.75 2.08 -6.15
CA VAL A 515 -24.32 2.27 -6.45
C VAL A 515 -23.59 2.87 -5.24
N ILE A 516 -24.16 3.89 -4.60
CA ILE A 516 -23.57 4.50 -3.39
C ILE A 516 -23.56 3.48 -2.25
N GLY A 517 -24.68 2.80 -2.00
CA GLY A 517 -24.80 1.81 -0.91
C GLY A 517 -23.83 0.64 -1.04
N ALA A 518 -23.43 0.27 -2.25
CA ALA A 518 -22.52 -0.85 -2.48
C ALA A 518 -21.10 -0.62 -1.93
N GLY A 519 -20.64 0.64 -1.87
CA GLY A 519 -19.34 0.98 -1.28
C GLY A 519 -19.22 0.69 0.21
N THR A 520 -20.34 0.46 0.91
CA THR A 520 -20.33 0.07 2.33
C THR A 520 -19.63 -1.28 2.56
N LEU A 521 -19.74 -2.22 1.61
CA LEU A 521 -19.15 -3.55 1.74
C LEU A 521 -17.61 -3.50 1.65
N PRO A 522 -16.99 -2.91 0.60
CA PRO A 522 -15.54 -2.69 0.59
C PRO A 522 -15.07 -1.83 1.76
N PHE A 523 -15.82 -0.80 2.16
CA PHE A 523 -15.46 0.03 3.31
C PHE A 523 -15.38 -0.77 4.62
N GLY A 524 -16.34 -1.67 4.86
CA GLY A 524 -16.32 -2.56 6.03
C GLY A 524 -15.06 -3.44 6.11
N THR A 525 -14.53 -3.87 4.97
CA THR A 525 -13.27 -4.64 4.91
C THR A 525 -12.02 -3.80 5.13
N LEU A 526 -12.09 -2.48 4.89
CA LEU A 526 -10.97 -1.55 5.04
C LEU A 526 -10.94 -0.81 6.37
N PHE A 527 -12.08 -0.67 7.05
CA PHE A 527 -12.25 0.25 8.18
C PHE A 527 -11.16 0.12 9.25
N ILE A 528 -10.80 -1.09 9.65
CA ILE A 528 -9.80 -1.32 10.69
C ILE A 528 -8.40 -0.92 10.23
N GLU A 529 -7.99 -1.30 9.02
CA GLU A 529 -6.68 -0.91 8.49
C GLU A 529 -6.62 0.59 8.18
N LEU A 530 -7.72 1.18 7.72
CA LEU A 530 -7.82 2.61 7.48
C LEU A 530 -7.55 3.42 8.75
N PHE A 531 -8.05 2.97 9.92
CA PHE A 531 -7.72 3.59 11.20
C PHE A 531 -6.21 3.58 11.49
N PHE A 532 -5.53 2.46 11.24
CA PHE A 532 -4.07 2.34 11.44
C PHE A 532 -3.28 3.18 10.44
N ILE A 533 -3.71 3.23 9.17
CA ILE A 533 -3.11 4.07 8.13
C ILE A 533 -3.23 5.55 8.52
N MET A 534 -4.44 5.99 8.88
CA MET A 534 -4.69 7.37 9.31
C MET A 534 -3.88 7.71 10.58
N SER A 535 -3.84 6.81 11.55
CA SER A 535 -3.01 6.98 12.75
C SER A 535 -1.52 7.08 12.42
N SER A 536 -1.03 6.35 11.42
CA SER A 536 0.39 6.39 11.03
C SER A 536 0.79 7.67 10.30
N ILE A 537 -0.07 8.12 9.38
CA ILE A 537 0.15 9.33 8.58
C ILE A 537 0.06 10.56 9.48
N TRP A 538 -1.02 10.69 10.27
CA TRP A 538 -1.34 11.92 10.98
C TRP A 538 -0.73 12.01 12.39
N LEU A 539 -0.64 10.90 13.13
CA LEU A 539 -0.06 10.90 14.49
C LEU A 539 1.44 10.53 14.51
N GLY A 540 2.09 10.44 13.33
CA GLY A 540 3.52 10.19 13.23
C GLY A 540 3.98 8.79 13.67
N ARG A 541 3.06 7.85 13.93
CA ARG A 541 3.42 6.48 14.33
C ARG A 541 3.97 5.70 13.12
N VAL A 542 4.98 4.85 13.32
CA VAL A 542 5.57 4.07 12.22
C VAL A 542 4.77 2.80 11.95
N TYR A 543 4.10 2.71 10.80
CA TYR A 543 3.42 1.47 10.38
C TYR A 543 4.43 0.46 9.84
N TYR A 544 4.65 -0.64 10.56
CA TYR A 544 5.66 -1.64 10.20
C TYR A 544 5.09 -2.85 9.45
N VAL A 545 3.77 -3.06 9.47
CA VAL A 545 3.18 -4.35 9.08
C VAL A 545 2.68 -4.38 7.63
N PHE A 546 3.57 -4.03 6.69
CA PHE A 546 3.27 -4.01 5.25
C PHE A 546 2.80 -5.35 4.68
N GLY A 547 3.21 -6.48 5.29
CA GLY A 547 2.71 -7.80 4.89
C GLY A 547 1.19 -7.94 5.06
N PHE A 548 0.63 -7.45 6.17
CA PHE A 548 -0.83 -7.43 6.35
C PHE A 548 -1.50 -6.45 5.39
N LEU A 549 -0.88 -5.28 5.17
CA LEU A 549 -1.38 -4.30 4.20
C LEU A 549 -1.46 -4.89 2.78
N LEU A 550 -0.48 -5.72 2.36
CA LEU A 550 -0.51 -6.40 1.07
C LEU A 550 -1.69 -7.38 0.98
N VAL A 551 -1.90 -8.19 2.02
CA VAL A 551 -3.02 -9.14 2.07
C VAL A 551 -4.34 -8.38 2.00
N VAL A 552 -4.50 -7.31 2.79
CA VAL A 552 -5.73 -6.50 2.79
C VAL A 552 -5.96 -5.81 1.45
N LEU A 553 -4.91 -5.36 0.76
CA LEU A 553 -5.02 -4.82 -0.59
C LEU A 553 -5.54 -5.87 -1.58
N ILE A 554 -5.04 -7.11 -1.51
CA ILE A 554 -5.53 -8.21 -2.36
C ILE A 554 -7.00 -8.51 -2.06
N LEU A 555 -7.36 -8.59 -0.77
CA LEU A 555 -8.75 -8.82 -0.35
C LEU A 555 -9.67 -7.68 -0.82
N LEU A 556 -9.22 -6.42 -0.78
CA LEU A 556 -9.97 -5.28 -1.28
C LEU A 556 -10.28 -5.42 -2.78
N VAL A 557 -9.29 -5.76 -3.60
CA VAL A 557 -9.47 -5.96 -5.05
C VAL A 557 -10.49 -7.06 -5.32
N VAL A 558 -10.42 -8.18 -4.57
CA VAL A 558 -11.40 -9.27 -4.70
C VAL A 558 -12.82 -8.80 -4.34
N VAL A 559 -12.99 -8.11 -3.22
CA VAL A 559 -14.30 -7.59 -2.78
C VAL A 559 -14.86 -6.58 -3.79
N CYS A 560 -14.04 -5.66 -4.29
CA CYS A 560 -14.43 -4.68 -5.29
C CYS A 560 -14.88 -5.34 -6.60
N ALA A 561 -14.19 -6.39 -7.04
CA ALA A 561 -14.59 -7.19 -8.20
C ALA A 561 -15.92 -7.91 -8.00
N GLU A 562 -16.14 -8.56 -6.85
CA GLU A 562 -17.38 -9.25 -6.55
C GLU A 562 -18.58 -8.29 -6.45
N VAL A 563 -18.41 -7.16 -5.75
CA VAL A 563 -19.45 -6.13 -5.63
C VAL A 563 -19.83 -5.55 -7.00
N SER A 564 -18.84 -5.27 -7.84
CA SER A 564 -19.07 -4.75 -9.21
C SER A 564 -19.80 -5.77 -10.09
N LEU A 565 -19.45 -7.06 -9.97
CA LEU A 565 -20.11 -8.16 -10.70
C LEU A 565 -21.57 -8.31 -10.29
N VAL A 566 -21.84 -8.37 -8.97
CA VAL A 566 -23.20 -8.54 -8.44
C VAL A 566 -24.09 -7.36 -8.85
N LEU A 567 -23.60 -6.12 -8.73
CA LEU A 567 -24.38 -4.95 -9.13
C LEU A 567 -24.63 -4.88 -10.63
N THR A 568 -23.63 -5.20 -11.45
CA THR A 568 -23.79 -5.24 -12.91
C THR A 568 -24.87 -6.26 -13.28
N TYR A 569 -24.86 -7.44 -12.66
CA TYR A 569 -25.91 -8.44 -12.86
C TYR A 569 -27.30 -7.93 -12.44
N MET A 570 -27.41 -7.27 -11.29
CA MET A 570 -28.68 -6.69 -10.83
C MET A 570 -29.20 -5.60 -11.78
N HIS A 571 -28.34 -4.72 -12.28
CA HIS A 571 -28.72 -3.70 -13.26
C HIS A 571 -29.18 -4.30 -14.59
N LEU A 572 -28.49 -5.31 -15.10
CA LEU A 572 -28.89 -6.02 -16.32
C LEU A 572 -30.22 -6.77 -16.13
N CYS A 573 -30.51 -7.30 -14.94
CA CYS A 573 -31.80 -7.90 -14.62
C CYS A 573 -32.95 -6.88 -14.61
N MET A 574 -32.66 -5.62 -14.29
CA MET A 574 -33.62 -4.49 -14.34
C MET A 574 -33.73 -3.85 -15.74
N GLU A 575 -33.23 -4.52 -16.77
CA GLU A 575 -33.21 -4.06 -18.17
C GLU A 575 -32.41 -2.76 -18.40
N ASP A 576 -31.49 -2.42 -17.50
CA ASP A 576 -30.66 -1.24 -17.61
C ASP A 576 -29.30 -1.56 -18.24
N TRP A 577 -29.13 -1.19 -19.51
CA TRP A 577 -27.89 -1.41 -20.25
C TRP A 577 -26.79 -0.38 -19.93
N ARG A 578 -27.06 0.70 -19.19
CA ARG A 578 -26.05 1.74 -18.87
C ARG A 578 -25.19 1.34 -17.66
N TRP A 579 -24.64 0.13 -17.71
CA TRP A 579 -23.92 -0.47 -16.59
C TRP A 579 -22.47 0.02 -16.48
N TRP A 580 -21.82 0.46 -17.55
CA TRP A 580 -20.41 0.88 -17.57
C TRP A 580 -20.04 1.86 -16.44
N TRP A 581 -20.73 3.00 -16.35
CA TRP A 581 -20.50 4.01 -15.31
C TRP A 581 -21.00 3.57 -13.94
N LYS A 582 -22.09 2.79 -13.88
CA LYS A 582 -22.64 2.32 -12.60
C LYS A 582 -21.72 1.29 -11.94
N SER A 583 -21.13 0.40 -12.73
CA SER A 583 -20.07 -0.53 -12.29
C SER A 583 -18.80 0.23 -11.89
N PHE A 584 -18.42 1.26 -12.65
CA PHE A 584 -17.27 2.11 -12.32
C PHE A 584 -17.43 2.77 -10.93
N PHE A 585 -18.59 3.39 -10.67
CA PHE A 585 -18.85 4.07 -9.40
C PHE A 585 -19.25 3.11 -8.27
N ALA A 586 -19.61 1.87 -8.56
CA ALA A 586 -19.98 0.88 -7.56
C ALA A 586 -18.83 0.60 -6.58
N SER A 587 -17.68 0.17 -7.11
CA SER A 587 -16.47 -0.02 -6.30
C SER A 587 -15.87 1.31 -5.87
N GLY A 588 -15.83 2.31 -6.76
CA GLY A 588 -15.28 3.64 -6.48
C GLY A 588 -16.01 4.41 -5.37
N SER A 589 -17.28 4.10 -5.10
CA SER A 589 -18.06 4.74 -4.02
C SER A 589 -17.45 4.55 -2.63
N VAL A 590 -16.57 3.55 -2.44
CA VAL A 590 -15.79 3.36 -1.20
C VAL A 590 -15.01 4.62 -0.80
N ALA A 591 -14.54 5.41 -1.77
CA ALA A 591 -13.81 6.65 -1.53
C ALA A 591 -14.64 7.71 -0.80
N ILE A 592 -15.96 7.74 -1.03
CA ILE A 592 -16.89 8.65 -0.34
C ILE A 592 -16.94 8.28 1.15
N TYR A 593 -17.00 6.99 1.47
CA TYR A 593 -16.99 6.51 2.85
C TYR A 593 -15.65 6.78 3.53
N ILE A 594 -14.52 6.60 2.82
CA ILE A 594 -13.19 6.95 3.31
C ILE A 594 -13.11 8.45 3.63
N PHE A 595 -13.63 9.31 2.75
CA PHE A 595 -13.63 10.75 2.98
C PHE A 595 -14.51 11.13 4.19
N PHE A 596 -15.72 10.59 4.32
CA PHE A 596 -16.55 10.82 5.51
C PHE A 596 -15.90 10.29 6.79
N TYR A 597 -15.23 9.14 6.71
CA TYR A 597 -14.45 8.64 7.83
C TYR A 597 -13.30 9.59 8.19
N SER A 598 -12.60 10.17 7.21
CA SER A 598 -11.55 11.16 7.49
C SER A 598 -12.11 12.41 8.20
N VAL A 599 -13.31 12.88 7.83
CA VAL A 599 -13.99 13.99 8.51
C VAL A 599 -14.39 13.58 9.92
N ASN A 600 -14.89 12.36 10.11
CA ASN A 600 -15.22 11.83 11.43
C ASN A 600 -13.97 11.75 12.32
N TYR A 601 -12.88 11.21 11.80
CA TYR A 601 -11.59 11.10 12.48
C TYR A 601 -11.05 12.48 12.88
N LEU A 602 -11.19 13.48 12.02
CA LEU A 602 -10.83 14.87 12.33
C LEU A 602 -11.59 15.41 13.56
N VAL A 603 -12.89 15.16 13.63
CA VAL A 603 -13.76 15.72 14.69
C VAL A 603 -13.62 14.96 16.02
N PHE A 604 -13.49 13.63 15.97
CA PHE A 604 -13.55 12.80 17.17
C PHE A 604 -12.18 12.42 17.73
N ASP A 605 -11.21 12.11 16.88
CA ASP A 605 -9.88 11.61 17.28
C ASP A 605 -8.81 12.72 17.26
N LEU A 606 -8.86 13.64 16.28
CA LEU A 606 -7.93 14.78 16.16
C LEU A 606 -8.46 16.06 16.82
N LYS A 607 -9.11 15.95 17.98
CA LYS A 607 -9.68 17.11 18.72
C LYS A 607 -8.66 18.19 19.07
N SER A 608 -7.36 17.86 19.08
CA SER A 608 -6.29 18.80 19.37
C SER A 608 -5.78 19.56 18.14
N LEU A 609 -6.28 19.28 16.92
CA LEU A 609 -5.80 19.94 15.72
C LEU A 609 -6.12 21.45 15.76
N SER A 610 -5.15 22.27 16.18
CA SER A 610 -5.35 23.71 16.34
C SER A 610 -5.14 24.45 15.02
N GLY A 611 -6.14 25.25 14.64
CA GLY A 611 -6.06 26.20 13.52
C GLY A 611 -6.78 25.75 12.24
N PRO A 612 -7.46 26.68 11.55
CA PRO A 612 -8.22 26.37 10.33
C PRO A 612 -7.31 25.93 9.17
N VAL A 613 -6.06 26.39 9.13
CA VAL A 613 -5.10 26.03 8.07
C VAL A 613 -4.73 24.55 8.14
N SER A 614 -4.42 24.04 9.34
CA SER A 614 -4.12 22.61 9.56
C SER A 614 -5.31 21.72 9.15
N ALA A 615 -6.54 22.11 9.52
CA ALA A 615 -7.73 21.36 9.13
C ALA A 615 -7.95 21.32 7.61
N VAL A 616 -7.68 22.41 6.89
CA VAL A 616 -7.77 22.44 5.43
C VAL A 616 -6.67 21.59 4.77
N LEU A 617 -5.46 21.57 5.33
CA LEU A 617 -4.38 20.71 4.86
C LEU A 617 -4.73 19.23 5.04
N TYR A 618 -5.20 18.84 6.22
CA TYR A 618 -5.70 17.50 6.50
C TYR A 618 -6.77 17.06 5.50
N LEU A 619 -7.80 17.90 5.31
CA LEU A 619 -8.91 17.60 4.39
C LEU A 619 -8.44 17.54 2.92
N GLY A 620 -7.48 18.39 2.54
CA GLY A 620 -6.91 18.41 1.20
C GLY A 620 -6.14 17.15 0.85
N TYR A 621 -5.24 16.70 1.73
CA TYR A 621 -4.51 15.44 1.54
C TYR A 621 -5.43 14.22 1.68
N SER A 622 -6.43 14.27 2.58
CA SER A 622 -7.45 13.22 2.69
C SER A 622 -8.31 13.11 1.42
N LEU A 623 -8.63 14.25 0.78
CA LEU A 623 -9.30 14.27 -0.52
C LEU A 623 -8.42 13.65 -1.61
N LEU A 624 -7.13 13.99 -1.64
CA LEU A 624 -6.18 13.38 -2.58
C LEU A 624 -6.11 11.85 -2.41
N MET A 625 -6.03 11.38 -1.16
CA MET A 625 -6.06 9.95 -0.83
C MET A 625 -7.37 9.29 -1.28
N ALA A 626 -8.53 9.90 -0.99
CA ALA A 626 -9.84 9.39 -1.40
C ALA A 626 -9.96 9.30 -2.93
N LEU A 627 -9.50 10.31 -3.68
CA LEU A 627 -9.49 10.28 -5.15
C LEU A 627 -8.56 9.19 -5.70
N ALA A 628 -7.40 8.98 -5.09
CA ALA A 628 -6.49 7.90 -5.48
C ALA A 628 -7.11 6.52 -5.26
N VAL A 629 -7.77 6.30 -4.11
CA VAL A 629 -8.49 5.05 -3.82
C VAL A 629 -9.68 4.87 -4.75
N MET A 630 -10.42 5.95 -5.04
CA MET A 630 -11.53 5.92 -5.99
C MET A 630 -11.04 5.36 -7.32
N LEU A 631 -9.96 5.91 -7.90
CA LEU A 631 -9.40 5.46 -9.17
C LEU A 631 -8.82 4.04 -9.10
N ALA A 632 -8.10 3.71 -8.02
CA ALA A 632 -7.45 2.41 -7.85
C ALA A 632 -8.46 1.25 -7.72
N THR A 633 -9.61 1.48 -7.10
CA THR A 633 -10.65 0.45 -6.89
C THR A 633 -11.51 0.19 -8.13
N VAL A 634 -11.32 0.94 -9.22
CA VAL A 634 -12.09 0.76 -10.46
C VAL A 634 -11.44 -0.18 -11.47
N ILE A 635 -10.26 -0.71 -11.16
CA ILE A 635 -9.54 -1.64 -12.03
C ILE A 635 -10.29 -2.96 -12.19
N ASP A 636 -11.19 -3.25 -11.26
CA ASP A 636 -12.11 -4.37 -11.31
C ASP A 636 -13.25 -4.14 -12.31
N PHE A 637 -12.89 -3.67 -13.50
CA PHE A 637 -13.76 -3.70 -14.66
C PHE A 637 -13.96 -5.18 -15.04
N PRO A 638 -15.07 -5.83 -14.66
CA PRO A 638 -15.17 -7.30 -14.64
C PRO A 638 -15.26 -7.90 -16.04
N VAL A 639 -15.29 -7.09 -17.08
CA VAL A 639 -15.80 -7.48 -18.38
C VAL A 639 -14.70 -8.00 -19.31
N VAL A 640 -13.44 -7.68 -19.09
CA VAL A 640 -12.34 -8.24 -19.92
C VAL A 640 -12.06 -9.70 -19.56
N SER A 641 -12.08 -10.05 -18.27
CA SER A 641 -11.88 -11.43 -17.81
C SER A 641 -13.14 -12.29 -17.97
N LEU A 642 -14.34 -11.73 -17.76
CA LEU A 642 -15.59 -12.46 -18.01
C LEU A 642 -15.90 -12.64 -19.50
N ILE A 643 -15.60 -11.68 -20.37
CA ILE A 643 -15.74 -11.87 -21.83
C ILE A 643 -14.65 -12.81 -22.35
N SER A 644 -13.40 -12.72 -21.89
CA SER A 644 -12.34 -13.67 -22.25
C SER A 644 -12.72 -15.11 -21.87
N SER A 645 -13.29 -15.29 -20.67
CA SER A 645 -13.79 -16.61 -20.24
C SER A 645 -15.05 -17.06 -21.00
N ALA A 646 -15.95 -16.14 -21.38
CA ALA A 646 -17.13 -16.44 -22.19
C ALA A 646 -16.80 -16.70 -23.67
N GLN A 647 -15.75 -16.09 -24.21
CA GLN A 647 -15.21 -16.33 -25.55
C GLN A 647 -14.63 -17.73 -25.66
N ASN A 648 -13.88 -18.19 -24.65
CA ASN A 648 -13.35 -19.56 -24.62
C ASN A 648 -14.45 -20.63 -24.57
N MET A 649 -15.67 -20.28 -24.16
CA MET A 649 -16.80 -21.21 -24.08
C MET A 649 -17.70 -21.18 -25.33
N SER A 650 -17.50 -20.22 -26.25
CA SER A 650 -18.30 -20.05 -27.48
C SER A 650 -17.54 -20.31 -28.78
N THR A 651 -16.20 -20.36 -28.74
CA THR A 651 -15.36 -20.67 -29.91
C THR A 651 -15.35 -22.15 -30.31
N GLU A 652 -15.99 -23.04 -29.55
CA GLU A 652 -16.06 -24.48 -29.86
C GLU A 652 -17.25 -24.90 -30.74
N LYS A 653 -18.05 -23.96 -31.26
CA LYS A 653 -19.22 -24.32 -32.11
C LYS A 653 -19.29 -23.49 -33.40
N SER A 654 -18.69 -24.02 -34.47
CA SER A 654 -19.06 -23.75 -35.87
C SER A 654 -18.81 -25.04 -36.70
N PRO A 655 -19.53 -25.28 -37.81
CA PRO A 655 -20.31 -26.52 -38.00
C PRO A 655 -19.51 -27.68 -38.62
N LEU A 656 -19.73 -28.89 -38.09
CA LEU A 656 -19.26 -30.14 -38.68
C LEU A 656 -19.96 -30.44 -40.01
N GLU A 657 -19.13 -30.60 -41.03
CA GLU A 657 -19.45 -31.22 -42.31
C GLU A 657 -19.77 -32.71 -42.09
N GLN A 658 -20.89 -33.16 -42.67
CA GLN A 658 -21.42 -34.51 -42.48
C GLN A 658 -20.45 -35.58 -43.01
N THR A 659 -20.01 -36.48 -42.13
CA THR A 659 -19.58 -37.82 -42.53
C THR A 659 -20.19 -38.86 -41.57
N SER A 660 -20.68 -39.94 -42.16
CA SER A 660 -21.48 -41.04 -41.62
C SER A 660 -20.95 -41.72 -40.34
N PRO A 661 -21.82 -42.35 -39.52
CA PRO A 661 -21.45 -42.86 -38.21
C PRO A 661 -20.69 -44.19 -38.31
N ALA A 662 -19.52 -44.27 -37.68
CA ALA A 662 -18.83 -45.53 -37.41
C ALA A 662 -19.08 -45.97 -35.95
N VAL A 663 -19.14 -47.29 -35.80
CA VAL A 663 -19.60 -48.09 -34.66
C VAL A 663 -18.86 -47.80 -33.34
N ALA A 664 -19.63 -47.81 -32.25
CA ALA A 664 -19.21 -47.64 -30.86
C ALA A 664 -18.21 -48.70 -30.33
N SER A 665 -17.28 -48.30 -29.45
CA SER A 665 -17.02 -48.93 -28.13
C SER A 665 -15.74 -48.41 -27.43
N SER A 666 -15.87 -47.69 -26.30
CA SER A 666 -14.79 -47.67 -25.30
C SER A 666 -15.32 -47.41 -23.89
N CYS A 667 -15.52 -48.49 -23.14
CA CYS A 667 -15.31 -48.53 -21.68
C CYS A 667 -14.75 -49.93 -21.42
N ARG A 668 -13.46 -50.13 -21.70
CA ARG A 668 -12.82 -51.46 -21.67
C ARG A 668 -12.34 -51.80 -20.25
N LYS A 669 -12.38 -53.08 -19.89
CA LYS A 669 -11.67 -53.66 -18.75
C LYS A 669 -10.25 -54.07 -19.18
N LYS A 670 -9.29 -53.91 -18.25
CA LYS A 670 -7.90 -54.42 -18.16
C LYS A 670 -7.33 -55.00 -19.45
N LYS A 671 -6.36 -54.30 -20.07
CA LYS A 671 -5.81 -54.66 -21.39
C LYS A 671 -4.69 -55.71 -21.33
N SER A 672 -4.09 -55.98 -20.17
CA SER A 672 -3.17 -57.10 -19.98
C SER A 672 -3.18 -57.63 -18.54
N GLU A 673 -2.99 -58.94 -18.36
CA GLU A 673 -2.91 -59.57 -17.03
C GLU A 673 -1.53 -59.40 -16.35
N SER A 674 -0.55 -58.80 -17.03
CA SER A 674 0.85 -58.74 -16.57
C SER A 674 1.45 -57.33 -16.47
N ALA A 675 0.67 -56.25 -16.63
CA ALA A 675 1.17 -54.89 -16.46
C ALA A 675 1.26 -54.48 -14.98
N THR A 676 2.29 -53.69 -14.63
CA THR A 676 2.41 -53.12 -13.28
C THR A 676 1.40 -51.98 -13.08
N PHE A 677 0.91 -51.82 -11.84
CA PHE A 677 -0.15 -50.87 -11.49
C PHE A 677 0.13 -49.43 -11.98
N LEU A 678 1.39 -48.99 -11.94
CA LEU A 678 1.77 -47.64 -12.37
C LEU A 678 1.72 -47.45 -13.89
N GLU A 679 1.98 -48.50 -14.69
CA GLU A 679 1.85 -48.44 -16.14
C GLU A 679 0.38 -48.40 -16.56
N ASP A 680 -0.47 -49.20 -15.90
CA ASP A 680 -1.92 -49.22 -16.14
C ASP A 680 -2.56 -47.86 -15.78
N VAL A 681 -2.10 -47.21 -14.70
CA VAL A 681 -2.57 -45.86 -14.30
C VAL A 681 -2.07 -44.78 -15.27
N LYS A 682 -0.82 -44.86 -15.73
CA LYS A 682 -0.26 -43.88 -16.68
C LYS A 682 -1.02 -43.92 -18.01
N ASP A 683 -1.25 -45.10 -18.55
CA ASP A 683 -1.99 -45.27 -19.81
C ASP A 683 -3.46 -44.83 -19.66
N HIS A 684 -4.07 -45.07 -18.49
CA HIS A 684 -5.45 -44.64 -18.19
C HIS A 684 -5.58 -43.11 -18.08
N ILE A 685 -4.56 -42.41 -17.59
CA ILE A 685 -4.55 -40.94 -17.51
C ILE A 685 -4.32 -40.33 -18.90
N ASP A 686 -3.42 -40.90 -19.69
CA ASP A 686 -3.13 -40.37 -21.03
C ASP A 686 -4.36 -40.54 -21.95
N GLU A 687 -5.05 -41.67 -21.88
CA GLU A 687 -6.29 -41.91 -22.63
C GLU A 687 -7.47 -41.06 -22.11
N PHE A 688 -7.55 -40.80 -20.80
CA PHE A 688 -8.57 -39.90 -20.20
C PHE A 688 -8.42 -38.46 -20.68
N ILE A 689 -7.18 -37.96 -20.77
CA ILE A 689 -6.91 -36.58 -21.21
C ILE A 689 -7.30 -36.38 -22.68
N HIS A 690 -7.24 -37.43 -23.50
CA HIS A 690 -7.47 -37.35 -24.94
C HIS A 690 -8.87 -37.84 -25.38
N ALA A 691 -9.70 -38.36 -24.46
CA ALA A 691 -11.07 -38.79 -24.76
C ALA A 691 -12.05 -37.60 -24.84
N SER A 692 -13.05 -37.73 -25.72
CA SER A 692 -14.05 -36.68 -25.95
C SER A 692 -15.03 -36.53 -24.77
N MET A 693 -15.62 -35.34 -24.58
CA MET A 693 -16.57 -35.07 -23.50
C MET A 693 -17.80 -36.00 -23.49
N ASP A 694 -18.22 -36.49 -24.66
CA ASP A 694 -19.33 -37.45 -24.79
C ASP A 694 -18.95 -38.86 -24.29
N GLU A 695 -17.69 -39.27 -24.46
CA GLU A 695 -17.17 -40.52 -23.91
C GLU A 695 -17.06 -40.48 -22.39
N HIS A 696 -16.60 -39.37 -21.82
CA HIS A 696 -16.58 -39.15 -20.37
C HIS A 696 -17.99 -39.22 -19.77
N THR A 697 -18.95 -38.57 -20.41
CA THR A 697 -20.35 -38.54 -19.95
C THR A 697 -20.99 -39.93 -20.01
N SER A 698 -20.70 -40.70 -21.07
CA SER A 698 -21.17 -42.08 -21.25
C SER A 698 -20.56 -43.04 -20.21
N CYS A 699 -19.25 -42.94 -19.97
CA CYS A 699 -18.56 -43.83 -19.03
C CYS A 699 -18.91 -43.48 -17.57
N PHE A 700 -19.14 -42.20 -17.25
CA PHE A 700 -19.63 -41.76 -15.95
C PHE A 700 -21.06 -42.25 -15.67
N LYS A 701 -21.99 -42.10 -16.64
CA LYS A 701 -23.35 -42.66 -16.53
C LYS A 701 -23.34 -44.18 -16.34
N LYS A 702 -22.50 -44.90 -17.09
CA LYS A 702 -22.33 -46.37 -16.91
C LYS A 702 -21.77 -46.72 -15.54
N THR A 703 -20.82 -45.96 -15.01
CA THR A 703 -20.20 -46.20 -13.70
C THR A 703 -21.20 -45.97 -12.56
N ILE A 704 -21.97 -44.88 -12.65
CA ILE A 704 -23.06 -44.59 -11.71
C ILE A 704 -24.12 -45.68 -11.75
N ASN A 705 -24.60 -46.08 -12.93
CA ASN A 705 -25.58 -47.16 -13.05
C ASN A 705 -25.05 -48.51 -12.52
N LYS A 706 -23.74 -48.75 -12.62
CA LYS A 706 -23.10 -49.96 -12.08
C LYS A 706 -22.96 -49.92 -10.56
N MET A 707 -22.69 -48.74 -9.97
CA MET A 707 -22.72 -48.54 -8.52
C MET A 707 -24.13 -48.71 -7.94
N PHE A 708 -25.15 -48.13 -8.59
CA PHE A 708 -26.54 -48.31 -8.18
C PHE A 708 -27.04 -49.75 -8.41
N GLY A 709 -26.55 -50.43 -9.44
CA GLY A 709 -26.80 -51.86 -9.64
C GLY A 709 -26.16 -52.73 -8.54
N MET A 710 -24.93 -52.43 -8.13
CA MET A 710 -24.27 -53.12 -7.00
C MET A 710 -24.94 -52.82 -5.66
N SER A 711 -25.41 -51.60 -5.42
CA SER A 711 -26.15 -51.30 -4.19
C SER A 711 -27.51 -52.01 -4.15
N LYS A 712 -28.17 -52.20 -5.29
CA LYS A 712 -29.39 -53.00 -5.41
C LYS A 712 -29.13 -54.50 -5.14
N ILE A 713 -28.05 -55.06 -5.67
CA ILE A 713 -27.65 -56.46 -5.41
C ILE A 713 -27.26 -56.67 -3.93
N VAL A 714 -26.62 -55.68 -3.31
CA VAL A 714 -26.29 -55.71 -1.87
C VAL A 714 -27.55 -55.55 -1.00
N ALA A 715 -28.53 -54.75 -1.45
CA ALA A 715 -29.82 -54.62 -0.78
C ALA A 715 -30.68 -55.88 -0.91
N GLU A 716 -30.69 -56.54 -2.07
CA GLU A 716 -31.39 -57.81 -2.30
C GLU A 716 -30.76 -58.97 -1.49
N ARG A 717 -29.41 -59.05 -1.40
CA ARG A 717 -28.73 -60.00 -0.50
C ARG A 717 -29.05 -59.80 0.98
N ASN A 718 -29.22 -58.56 1.42
CA ASN A 718 -29.61 -58.25 2.80
C ASN A 718 -31.10 -58.50 3.07
N ALA A 719 -31.95 -58.51 2.04
CA ALA A 719 -33.36 -58.87 2.14
C ALA A 719 -33.55 -60.39 2.21
N GLU A 720 -32.86 -61.17 1.37
CA GLU A 720 -32.86 -62.64 1.43
C GLU A 720 -32.30 -63.19 2.75
N ALA A 721 -31.32 -62.51 3.36
CA ALA A 721 -30.79 -62.88 4.68
C ALA A 721 -31.80 -62.69 5.83
N LYS A 722 -32.80 -61.81 5.67
CA LYS A 722 -33.84 -61.54 6.68
C LYS A 722 -35.05 -62.48 6.60
N GLU A 723 -35.33 -63.10 5.45
CA GLU A 723 -36.44 -64.05 5.30
C GLU A 723 -36.14 -65.43 5.92
N VAL A 724 -34.87 -65.78 6.15
CA VAL A 724 -34.48 -67.08 6.73
C VAL A 724 -34.64 -67.11 8.26
N GLU A 725 -34.77 -65.96 8.94
CA GLU A 725 -34.78 -65.86 10.41
C GLU A 725 -36.18 -65.80 11.05
N SER A 726 -37.29 -65.76 10.29
CA SER A 726 -38.64 -65.49 10.84
C SER A 726 -39.64 -66.66 10.82
N SER A 727 -39.19 -67.91 10.93
CA SER A 727 -40.12 -69.04 11.08
C SER A 727 -39.70 -70.04 12.16
N LEU A 728 -40.22 -69.88 13.38
CA LEU A 728 -40.71 -70.91 14.33
C LEU A 728 -41.16 -70.26 15.66
N PRO A 729 -42.10 -70.89 16.42
CA PRO A 729 -43.23 -70.17 17.02
C PRO A 729 -43.14 -70.04 18.54
N LEU A 730 -43.74 -68.99 19.10
CA LEU A 730 -43.98 -68.85 20.54
C LEU A 730 -45.39 -69.36 20.87
N GLN A 731 -45.46 -70.61 21.34
CA GLN A 731 -46.62 -71.14 22.06
C GLN A 731 -46.49 -70.76 23.54
N THR A 732 -47.39 -69.92 24.02
CA THR A 732 -47.59 -69.59 25.45
C THR A 732 -48.59 -70.58 26.06
N VAL A 733 -48.22 -71.34 27.09
CA VAL A 733 -49.21 -71.87 28.06
C VAL A 733 -48.59 -72.08 29.44
N VAL A 734 -49.13 -71.36 30.44
CA VAL A 734 -49.53 -71.86 31.77
C VAL A 734 -50.82 -71.07 32.05
N SER A 735 -52.00 -71.65 32.28
CA SER A 735 -52.45 -72.76 33.15
C SER A 735 -52.79 -74.07 32.41
N GLU A 736 -52.65 -75.28 32.95
CA GLU A 736 -52.25 -75.82 34.27
C GLU A 736 -51.13 -76.86 34.11
#